data_AF-A0A8D9BW15-F1
#
_entry.id   AF-A0A8D9BW15-F1
#
_cell.length_a   1.000
_cell.length_b   1.000
_cell.length_c   1.000
_cell.angle_alpha   90.00
_cell.angle_beta   90.00
_cell.angle_gamma   90.00
#
_symmetry.space_group_name_H-M   'P 1'
#
loop_
_entity.id
_entity.type
_entity.pdbx_description
1 polymer ?
#
loop_
_entity_poly.entity_id
_entity_poly.type
_entity_poly.pdbx_seq_one_letter_code
_entity_poly.pdbx_strand_id
1 'polypeptide(L)'
;MLVRLFRRHGELCASHPWEVIVGVACLTSCLLCVDKGAGAPGGGAGVPGESAGERCTATRSWSRECVVQQEYIPADMVVMTIIRCAAVLYTFYQFRNLHRLGSKYIMGIAGLFTVCSSFVFSSTVINFLRGDISDLKDDALFFFLLLIDLSKATLLAQFALSSPSQSEVKRNIARGMSLLGPTITLDTIVEALVISVGTLSGVRRIEMLCYYAIMSVLVNYIVFMSFYPACLSLILELSKSDQETERPVWYFKSAEFVKALREKDEKPNPVVQHVKVIMSAGLMIVHVLSRLDVRGSRSSTHGSTLSMIVNETSNPGQDNPIQGLMRWVSLRADQLVIITLLTALLIKFIFFEEDKSGLVSKALSVASPQSVSTSTAPTSSSSPLPLSSSTTNSTNHALTLTSSDQESLEVAEDNEETVRSLSELLDIYKSTDKLDGMSNKEVLSLVMKGHVAEYNLEKALGDYERGVLLRRKNYLTIMKRGDNILDQLPYQNYDYTKVLGQCCENVIGYVPIPVGVVGPLLLDDVTLYVPMATTEGCLVASTKRGCRAVSVNGVRSRVVADGMSRAPVVRFTSSSRASEAMAWLQDAANFAQLKDSFDSSSRFARLQRITVRIAGHDLYVRFVATTGDAMGMNMLSKGTEQALKSMLVVFPDMDILSLSGNFCSDKKAAAVNWIEGRGKSVVTEAIVPEAVVTKVLKTSVDALVSLNVSKNLVGSAIAGSIGGFNAHAANIVTSIFIATGQDPAQNVVSSSCLTLMEKNGRDLYISCTMPSIECGTIGGGTILGPQTSCLTMLGVNGPHPTSPGDNARSLARIICATVMAGEISLMSALAAGHLVRSHLKHNRTSTNLASASSSSVSNCISS
;
A
#
# COMPACT_ATOMS: atom_id res chain seq x y z
N MET A 1 -40.95 2.68 -32.48
CA MET A 1 -40.17 3.84 -32.98
C MET A 1 -38.76 3.86 -32.40
N LEU A 2 -38.59 4.01 -31.07
CA LEU A 2 -37.31 4.07 -30.34
C LEU A 2 -36.21 3.09 -30.81
N VAL A 3 -36.50 1.78 -30.91
CA VAL A 3 -35.52 0.75 -31.35
C VAL A 3 -34.86 1.08 -32.70
N ARG A 4 -35.60 1.67 -33.66
CA ARG A 4 -35.04 2.08 -34.96
C ARG A 4 -34.13 3.30 -34.85
N LEU A 5 -34.37 4.18 -33.87
CA LEU A 5 -33.57 5.38 -33.61
C LEU A 5 -32.23 4.99 -32.96
N PHE A 6 -32.25 4.17 -31.90
CA PHE A 6 -31.03 3.63 -31.29
C PHE A 6 -30.19 2.79 -32.25
N ARG A 7 -30.83 2.05 -33.18
CA ARG A 7 -30.12 1.34 -34.25
C ARG A 7 -29.34 2.29 -35.17
N ARG A 8 -30.00 3.34 -35.70
CA ARG A 8 -29.37 4.34 -36.56
C ARG A 8 -28.26 5.11 -35.84
N HIS A 9 -28.46 5.41 -34.56
CA HIS A 9 -27.45 6.07 -33.72
C HIS A 9 -26.20 5.19 -33.52
N GLY A 10 -26.38 3.90 -33.20
CA GLY A 10 -25.27 2.95 -33.10
C GLY A 10 -24.55 2.72 -34.43
N GLU A 11 -25.29 2.72 -35.54
CA GLU A 11 -24.75 2.64 -36.90
C GLU A 11 -23.90 3.87 -37.27
N LEU A 12 -24.33 5.07 -36.89
CA LEU A 12 -23.54 6.30 -37.02
C LEU A 12 -22.25 6.23 -36.20
N CYS A 13 -22.33 5.82 -34.93
CA CYS A 13 -21.15 5.74 -34.05
C CYS A 13 -20.13 4.68 -34.51
N ALA A 14 -20.58 3.57 -35.10
CA ALA A 14 -19.70 2.51 -35.61
C ALA A 14 -19.17 2.81 -37.03
N SER A 15 -19.88 3.60 -37.84
CA SER A 15 -19.45 3.93 -39.21
C SER A 15 -18.48 5.10 -39.26
N HIS A 16 -18.62 6.06 -38.33
CA HIS A 16 -17.81 7.29 -38.24
C HIS A 16 -17.10 7.38 -36.87
N PRO A 17 -16.22 6.42 -36.53
CA PRO A 17 -15.67 6.33 -35.18
C PRO A 17 -14.72 7.49 -34.86
N TRP A 18 -13.93 7.95 -35.83
CA TRP A 18 -12.99 9.06 -35.64
C TRP A 18 -13.73 10.38 -35.40
N GLU A 19 -14.77 10.64 -36.19
CA GLU A 19 -15.59 11.84 -36.12
C GLU A 19 -16.35 11.91 -34.78
N VAL A 20 -16.85 10.78 -34.28
CA VAL A 20 -17.51 10.70 -32.97
C VAL A 20 -16.50 10.84 -31.82
N ILE A 21 -15.34 10.18 -31.89
CA ILE A 21 -14.28 10.29 -30.87
C ILE A 21 -13.76 11.74 -30.78
N VAL A 22 -13.42 12.35 -31.92
CA VAL A 22 -12.96 13.74 -31.97
C VAL A 22 -14.09 14.71 -31.59
N GLY A 23 -15.33 14.44 -31.96
CA GLY A 23 -16.49 15.25 -31.55
C GLY A 23 -16.70 15.26 -30.02
N VAL A 24 -16.62 14.10 -29.37
CA VAL A 24 -16.72 13.99 -27.90
C VAL A 24 -15.53 14.64 -27.20
N ALA A 25 -14.30 14.44 -27.70
CA ALA A 25 -13.10 15.06 -27.17
C ALA A 25 -13.11 16.59 -27.33
N CYS A 26 -13.56 17.08 -28.48
CA CYS A 26 -13.72 18.51 -28.77
C CYS A 26 -14.79 19.14 -27.88
N LEU A 27 -15.97 18.51 -27.73
CA LEU A 27 -17.01 18.98 -26.81
C LEU A 27 -16.51 19.05 -25.36
N THR A 28 -15.78 18.04 -24.90
CA THR A 28 -15.18 17.99 -23.56
C THR A 28 -14.11 19.09 -23.37
N SER A 29 -13.33 19.37 -24.42
CA SER A 29 -12.31 20.44 -24.42
C SER A 29 -12.95 21.83 -24.47
N CYS A 30 -14.01 22.01 -25.24
CA CYS A 30 -14.79 23.23 -25.27
C CYS A 30 -15.43 23.52 -23.91
N LEU A 31 -15.91 22.50 -23.19
CA LEU A 31 -16.40 22.65 -21.80
C LEU A 31 -15.28 23.07 -20.82
N LEU A 32 -14.03 22.62 -21.04
CA LEU A 32 -12.86 23.04 -20.27
C LEU A 32 -12.39 24.47 -20.57
N CYS A 33 -12.68 25.00 -21.76
CA CYS A 33 -12.22 26.31 -22.22
C CYS A 33 -13.24 27.45 -22.04
N VAL A 34 -14.33 27.27 -21.28
CA VAL A 34 -15.31 28.35 -20.99
C VAL A 34 -14.79 29.26 -19.87
N ASP A 35 -13.71 29.97 -20.16
CA ASP A 35 -13.35 31.20 -19.46
C ASP A 35 -14.00 32.39 -20.17
N LYS A 36 -14.84 33.14 -19.44
CA LYS A 36 -15.41 34.41 -19.88
C LYS A 36 -15.47 35.35 -18.67
N GLY A 37 -14.77 36.48 -18.79
CA GLY A 37 -14.54 37.47 -17.74
C GLY A 37 -15.78 38.31 -17.36
N ALA A 38 -15.64 39.40 -16.60
CA ALA A 38 -14.58 40.39 -16.73
C ALA A 38 -14.12 41.05 -15.42
N GLY A 39 -12.84 41.43 -15.40
CA GLY A 39 -12.28 42.45 -14.51
C GLY A 39 -11.16 43.17 -15.26
N ALA A 40 -11.39 44.43 -15.63
CA ALA A 40 -10.37 45.29 -16.26
C ALA A 40 -9.61 46.11 -15.20
N PRO A 41 -8.35 46.51 -15.42
CA PRO A 41 -7.49 47.06 -14.38
C PRO A 41 -7.45 48.60 -14.33
N GLY A 42 -7.20 49.15 -13.13
CA GLY A 42 -6.57 50.46 -12.95
C GLY A 42 -7.39 51.53 -12.22
N GLY A 43 -6.79 52.14 -11.18
CA GLY A 43 -7.33 53.27 -10.42
C GLY A 43 -7.10 53.08 -8.91
N GLY A 44 -6.43 54.04 -8.25
CA GLY A 44 -5.99 53.88 -6.85
C GLY A 44 -6.39 55.00 -5.89
N ALA A 45 -5.73 54.99 -4.72
CA ALA A 45 -5.75 55.94 -3.60
C ALA A 45 -6.83 55.79 -2.50
N GLY A 46 -6.37 55.78 -1.23
CA GLY A 46 -6.98 56.65 -0.21
C GLY A 46 -7.47 56.09 1.14
N VAL A 47 -6.56 55.86 2.10
CA VAL A 47 -6.69 56.22 3.55
C VAL A 47 -7.71 55.42 4.44
N PRO A 48 -7.48 55.23 5.77
CA PRO A 48 -8.17 54.21 6.60
C PRO A 48 -9.07 54.74 7.73
N GLY A 49 -9.89 53.87 8.35
CA GLY A 49 -10.49 54.13 9.67
C GLY A 49 -11.68 53.25 10.12
N GLU A 50 -11.56 52.68 11.33
CA GLU A 50 -12.63 52.35 12.30
C GLU A 50 -13.63 51.17 12.09
N SER A 51 -14.41 50.92 13.15
CA SER A 51 -14.74 49.59 13.70
C SER A 51 -16.23 49.25 13.85
N ALA A 52 -16.52 47.94 13.82
CA ALA A 52 -17.63 47.24 14.49
C ALA A 52 -19.09 47.46 14.04
N GLY A 53 -19.87 46.36 13.96
CA GLY A 53 -21.33 46.38 13.91
C GLY A 53 -21.96 45.32 13.00
N GLU A 54 -22.60 44.29 13.58
CA GLU A 54 -23.39 43.30 12.84
C GLU A 54 -24.74 43.87 12.34
N ARG A 55 -25.17 43.49 11.13
CA ARG A 55 -26.52 42.99 10.78
C ARG A 55 -26.68 42.84 9.26
N CYS A 56 -26.72 41.60 8.77
CA CYS A 56 -27.09 41.31 7.39
C CYS A 56 -28.60 41.07 7.25
N THR A 57 -29.32 41.98 6.60
CA THR A 57 -30.70 41.74 6.11
C THR A 57 -30.67 41.14 4.70
N ALA A 58 -31.50 40.14 4.47
CA ALA A 58 -31.41 39.31 3.26
C ALA A 58 -32.00 39.98 2.02
N THR A 59 -31.15 40.23 1.01
CA THR A 59 -31.57 40.42 -0.39
C THR A 59 -30.74 39.50 -1.31
N ARG A 60 -31.35 39.05 -2.41
CA ARG A 60 -30.84 37.96 -3.25
C ARG A 60 -29.61 38.37 -4.06
N SER A 61 -28.44 37.82 -3.73
CA SER A 61 -27.31 37.67 -4.65
C SER A 61 -26.52 36.40 -4.32
N TRP A 62 -25.98 35.72 -5.34
CA TRP A 62 -25.22 34.47 -5.20
C TRP A 62 -23.76 34.73 -4.79
N SER A 63 -23.55 35.44 -3.68
CA SER A 63 -22.23 35.71 -3.12
C SER A 63 -22.31 36.29 -1.71
N ARG A 64 -22.11 35.46 -0.69
CA ARG A 64 -21.34 35.77 0.53
C ARG A 64 -21.20 34.58 1.46
N GLU A 65 -20.06 34.52 2.15
CA GLU A 65 -19.71 33.42 3.05
C GLU A 65 -20.59 33.39 4.31
N CYS A 66 -20.86 32.17 4.78
CA CYS A 66 -20.98 31.88 6.20
C CYS A 66 -19.94 30.81 6.51
N VAL A 67 -18.76 31.21 7.01
CA VAL A 67 -17.77 30.28 7.54
C VAL A 67 -18.26 29.76 8.89
N VAL A 68 -19.17 28.79 8.84
CA VAL A 68 -19.39 27.91 9.99
C VAL A 68 -18.23 26.93 9.99
N GLN A 69 -17.27 27.17 10.87
CA GLN A 69 -16.08 26.35 11.05
C GLN A 69 -16.50 25.00 11.66
N GLN A 70 -16.94 24.09 10.80
CA GLN A 70 -17.52 22.82 11.21
C GLN A 70 -16.40 21.85 11.55
N GLU A 71 -16.24 21.52 12.84
CA GLU A 71 -15.22 20.60 13.32
C GLU A 71 -15.26 19.28 12.55
N TYR A 72 -14.15 18.96 11.88
CA TYR A 72 -13.92 17.67 11.23
C TYR A 72 -13.69 16.61 12.31
N ILE A 73 -14.69 15.78 12.54
CA ILE A 73 -14.61 14.66 13.49
C ILE A 73 -13.80 13.53 12.82
N PRO A 74 -12.85 12.87 13.50
CA PRO A 74 -12.03 11.79 12.92
C PRO A 74 -12.83 10.64 12.27
N ALA A 75 -14.09 10.44 12.71
CA ALA A 75 -15.02 9.48 12.11
C ALA A 75 -15.28 9.74 10.61
N ASP A 76 -15.34 10.99 10.16
CA ASP A 76 -15.56 11.32 8.75
C ASP A 76 -14.41 10.83 7.86
N MET A 77 -13.16 10.97 8.33
CA MET A 77 -11.99 10.46 7.60
C MET A 77 -12.03 8.93 7.49
N VAL A 78 -12.45 8.23 8.55
CA VAL A 78 -12.57 6.76 8.55
C VAL A 78 -13.67 6.31 7.59
N VAL A 79 -14.85 6.93 7.66
CA VAL A 79 -16.00 6.61 6.78
C VAL A 79 -15.67 6.87 5.31
N MET A 80 -15.09 8.03 4.97
CA MET A 80 -14.67 8.32 3.60
C MET A 80 -13.57 7.38 3.11
N THR A 81 -12.62 6.98 3.99
CA THR A 81 -11.61 5.96 3.65
C THR A 81 -12.24 4.59 3.36
N ILE A 82 -13.26 4.18 4.11
CA ILE A 82 -14.01 2.94 3.86
C ILE A 82 -14.70 3.00 2.48
N ILE A 83 -15.32 4.12 2.11
CA ILE A 83 -15.92 4.32 0.76
C ILE A 83 -14.85 4.21 -0.33
N ARG A 84 -13.70 4.87 -0.15
CA ARG A 84 -12.58 4.82 -1.11
C ARG A 84 -12.09 3.39 -1.32
N CYS A 85 -11.90 2.62 -0.23
CA CYS A 85 -11.54 1.20 -0.29
C CYS A 85 -12.63 0.35 -0.99
N ALA A 86 -13.91 0.59 -0.68
CA ALA A 86 -15.02 -0.13 -1.31
C ALA A 86 -15.13 0.14 -2.82
N ALA A 87 -14.94 1.39 -3.26
CA ALA A 87 -14.94 1.75 -4.68
C ALA A 87 -13.78 1.10 -5.45
N VAL A 88 -12.58 1.01 -4.85
CA VAL A 88 -11.43 0.30 -5.42
C VAL A 88 -11.69 -1.21 -5.51
N LEU A 89 -12.26 -1.82 -4.46
CA LEU A 89 -12.64 -3.24 -4.46
C LEU A 89 -13.74 -3.55 -5.48
N TYR A 90 -14.74 -2.69 -5.63
CA TYR A 90 -15.80 -2.81 -6.64
C TYR A 90 -15.23 -2.74 -8.06
N THR A 91 -14.35 -1.76 -8.31
CA THR A 91 -13.65 -1.61 -9.60
C THR A 91 -12.83 -2.87 -9.91
N PHE A 92 -12.04 -3.36 -8.95
CA PHE A 92 -11.26 -4.60 -9.09
C PHE A 92 -12.14 -5.83 -9.35
N TYR A 93 -13.31 -5.92 -8.68
CA TYR A 93 -14.27 -6.99 -8.90
C TYR A 93 -14.84 -6.98 -10.33
N GLN A 94 -15.25 -5.81 -10.84
CA GLN A 94 -15.72 -5.69 -12.22
C GLN A 94 -14.63 -6.11 -13.22
N PHE A 95 -13.39 -5.64 -13.06
CA PHE A 95 -12.25 -6.07 -13.89
C PHE A 95 -11.94 -7.57 -13.76
N ARG A 96 -12.12 -8.18 -12.59
CA ARG A 96 -11.94 -9.63 -12.39
C ARG A 96 -13.05 -10.45 -13.06
N ASN A 97 -14.30 -9.97 -13.06
CA ASN A 97 -15.38 -10.59 -13.81
C ASN A 97 -15.18 -10.45 -15.33
N LEU A 98 -14.69 -9.29 -15.79
CA LEU A 98 -14.24 -9.09 -17.18
C LEU A 98 -13.11 -10.06 -17.57
N HIS A 99 -12.12 -10.27 -16.69
CA HIS A 99 -11.01 -11.21 -16.93
C HIS A 99 -11.48 -12.66 -17.05
N ARG A 100 -12.52 -13.07 -16.30
CA ARG A 100 -13.12 -14.41 -16.41
C ARG A 100 -13.71 -14.72 -17.80
N LEU A 101 -13.98 -13.70 -18.62
CA LEU A 101 -14.47 -13.86 -19.99
C LEU A 101 -13.35 -14.12 -21.02
N GLY A 102 -12.07 -14.15 -20.60
CA GLY A 102 -10.95 -14.67 -21.39
C GLY A 102 -10.48 -13.82 -22.58
N SER A 103 -11.13 -12.70 -22.90
CA SER A 103 -10.75 -11.84 -24.03
C SER A 103 -9.88 -10.66 -23.61
N LYS A 104 -8.64 -10.62 -24.11
CA LYS A 104 -7.71 -9.48 -23.93
C LYS A 104 -8.29 -8.16 -24.46
N TYR A 105 -9.05 -8.22 -25.56
CA TYR A 105 -9.67 -7.05 -26.17
C TYR A 105 -10.78 -6.45 -25.30
N ILE A 106 -11.65 -7.29 -24.70
CA ILE A 106 -12.72 -6.82 -23.81
C ILE A 106 -12.12 -6.09 -22.59
N MET A 107 -11.05 -6.61 -21.99
CA MET A 107 -10.38 -5.93 -20.87
C MET A 107 -9.75 -4.59 -21.28
N GLY A 108 -9.07 -4.52 -22.42
CA GLY A 108 -8.49 -3.25 -22.91
C GLY A 108 -9.54 -2.19 -23.21
N ILE A 109 -10.67 -2.60 -23.82
CA ILE A 109 -11.80 -1.72 -24.14
C ILE A 109 -12.51 -1.24 -22.87
N ALA A 110 -12.71 -2.10 -21.87
CA ALA A 110 -13.26 -1.72 -20.58
C ALA A 110 -12.34 -0.74 -19.83
N GLY A 111 -11.03 -0.95 -19.86
CA GLY A 111 -10.04 -0.04 -19.28
C GLY A 111 -10.07 1.35 -19.93
N LEU A 112 -10.08 1.41 -21.26
CA LEU A 112 -10.16 2.67 -22.02
C LEU A 112 -11.47 3.42 -21.74
N PHE A 113 -12.58 2.69 -21.62
CA PHE A 113 -13.88 3.25 -21.24
C PHE A 113 -13.84 3.90 -19.85
N THR A 114 -13.36 3.19 -18.82
CA THR A 114 -13.27 3.72 -17.46
C THR A 114 -12.39 4.98 -17.39
N VAL A 115 -11.25 5.00 -18.09
CA VAL A 115 -10.35 6.17 -18.12
C VAL A 115 -11.01 7.36 -18.81
N CYS A 116 -11.65 7.18 -19.97
CA CYS A 116 -12.32 8.27 -20.67
C CYS A 116 -13.51 8.83 -19.88
N SER A 117 -14.38 7.95 -19.36
CA SER A 117 -15.53 8.36 -18.55
C SER A 117 -15.11 9.10 -17.27
N SER A 118 -14.01 8.67 -16.62
CA SER A 118 -13.45 9.37 -15.45
C SER A 118 -12.90 10.76 -15.80
N PHE A 119 -12.24 10.92 -16.96
CA PHE A 119 -11.75 12.21 -17.45
C PHE A 119 -12.90 13.18 -17.77
N VAL A 120 -13.92 12.73 -18.49
CA VAL A 120 -15.12 13.53 -18.82
C VAL A 120 -15.87 13.92 -17.54
N PHE A 121 -15.99 13.01 -16.57
CA PHE A 121 -16.63 13.30 -15.28
C PHE A 121 -15.86 14.38 -14.51
N SER A 122 -14.54 14.22 -14.37
CA SER A 122 -13.67 15.17 -13.68
C SER A 122 -13.74 16.57 -14.30
N SER A 123 -13.67 16.63 -15.64
CA SER A 123 -13.83 17.88 -16.42
C SER A 123 -15.18 18.55 -16.15
N THR A 124 -16.26 17.76 -16.13
CA THR A 124 -17.61 18.29 -15.92
C THR A 124 -17.80 18.81 -14.49
N VAL A 125 -17.28 18.09 -13.49
CA VAL A 125 -17.30 18.51 -12.07
C VAL A 125 -16.54 19.82 -11.86
N ILE A 126 -15.35 19.95 -12.44
CA ILE A 126 -14.50 21.14 -12.28
C ILE A 126 -15.18 22.40 -12.85
N ASN A 127 -15.92 22.30 -13.96
CA ASN A 127 -16.50 23.46 -14.64
C ASN A 127 -17.88 23.88 -14.12
N PHE A 128 -18.72 22.95 -13.66
CA PHE A 128 -20.10 23.26 -13.25
C PHE A 128 -20.23 23.80 -11.82
N LEU A 129 -19.26 23.55 -10.92
CA LEU A 129 -19.37 23.87 -9.49
C LEU A 129 -18.31 24.91 -9.05
N ARG A 130 -18.40 26.10 -9.67
CA ARG A 130 -17.42 27.22 -9.68
C ARG A 130 -16.98 27.85 -8.33
N GLY A 131 -17.18 27.24 -7.16
CA GLY A 131 -16.72 27.79 -5.87
C GLY A 131 -16.83 26.80 -4.70
N ASP A 132 -15.92 26.92 -3.73
CA ASP A 132 -15.84 26.14 -2.48
C ASP A 132 -15.70 24.62 -2.62
N ILE A 133 -14.64 24.14 -3.29
CA ILE A 133 -14.29 22.71 -3.34
C ILE A 133 -12.79 22.44 -3.17
N SER A 134 -12.24 22.82 -2.01
CA SER A 134 -11.02 22.18 -1.47
C SER A 134 -11.33 20.77 -0.95
N ASP A 135 -12.51 20.58 -0.35
CA ASP A 135 -12.77 19.45 0.55
C ASP A 135 -13.48 18.24 -0.09
N LEU A 136 -14.20 18.42 -1.21
CA LEU A 136 -14.94 17.33 -1.88
C LEU A 136 -14.41 16.97 -3.28
N LYS A 137 -13.36 17.66 -3.77
CA LYS A 137 -12.81 17.46 -5.12
C LYS A 137 -12.16 16.08 -5.25
N ASP A 138 -11.50 15.63 -4.18
CA ASP A 138 -10.87 14.32 -4.11
C ASP A 138 -11.89 13.18 -3.96
N ASP A 139 -13.09 13.46 -3.42
CA ASP A 139 -14.10 12.44 -3.15
C ASP A 139 -15.06 12.17 -4.31
N ALA A 140 -15.34 13.17 -5.15
CA ALA A 140 -16.27 13.03 -6.28
C ALA A 140 -15.89 11.87 -7.23
N LEU A 141 -14.60 11.64 -7.45
CA LEU A 141 -14.08 10.54 -8.29
C LEU A 141 -14.44 9.14 -7.77
N PHE A 142 -14.53 8.95 -6.45
CA PHE A 142 -14.88 7.66 -5.87
C PHE A 142 -16.37 7.34 -6.02
N PHE A 143 -17.24 8.34 -5.95
CA PHE A 143 -18.66 8.18 -6.30
C PHE A 143 -18.84 7.84 -7.79
N PHE A 144 -18.00 8.38 -8.67
CA PHE A 144 -18.00 7.97 -10.08
C PHE A 144 -17.60 6.49 -10.26
N LEU A 145 -16.50 6.06 -9.64
CA LEU A 145 -16.04 4.65 -9.69
C LEU A 145 -17.01 3.65 -9.05
N LEU A 146 -17.89 4.11 -8.16
CA LEU A 146 -18.89 3.29 -7.49
C LEU A 146 -20.19 3.13 -8.31
N LEU A 147 -20.48 4.08 -9.21
CA LEU A 147 -21.69 4.11 -10.05
C LEU A 147 -21.44 3.68 -11.52
N ILE A 148 -20.21 3.32 -11.89
CA ILE A 148 -19.88 2.86 -13.25
C ILE A 148 -20.35 1.41 -13.50
N ASP A 149 -21.34 1.23 -14.38
CA ASP A 149 -21.81 -0.11 -14.81
C ASP A 149 -21.04 -0.62 -16.04
N LEU A 150 -20.04 -1.47 -15.79
CA LEU A 150 -19.27 -2.16 -16.84
C LEU A 150 -19.99 -3.40 -17.41
N SER A 151 -21.07 -3.88 -16.80
CA SER A 151 -21.78 -5.09 -17.26
C SER A 151 -22.48 -4.86 -18.61
N LYS A 152 -23.04 -3.67 -18.84
CA LYS A 152 -23.68 -3.29 -20.11
C LYS A 152 -22.67 -3.06 -21.23
N ALA A 153 -21.53 -2.44 -20.91
CA ALA A 153 -20.38 -2.29 -21.81
C ALA A 153 -19.90 -3.65 -22.31
N THR A 154 -19.80 -4.62 -21.41
CA THR A 154 -19.42 -6.01 -21.71
C THR A 154 -20.38 -6.68 -22.71
N LEU A 155 -21.69 -6.57 -22.49
CA LEU A 155 -22.71 -7.14 -23.39
C LEU A 155 -22.63 -6.55 -24.81
N LEU A 156 -22.43 -5.23 -24.94
CA LEU A 156 -22.28 -4.62 -26.26
C LEU A 156 -20.97 -5.05 -26.97
N ALA A 157 -19.87 -5.20 -26.22
CA ALA A 157 -18.62 -5.76 -26.76
C ALA A 157 -18.80 -7.20 -27.24
N GLN A 158 -19.57 -8.02 -26.53
CA GLN A 158 -19.91 -9.39 -26.94
C GLN A 158 -20.73 -9.41 -28.25
N PHE A 159 -21.69 -8.48 -28.43
CA PHE A 159 -22.38 -8.34 -29.72
C PHE A 159 -21.40 -8.06 -30.87
N ALA A 160 -20.45 -7.13 -30.70
CA ALA A 160 -19.45 -6.82 -31.71
C ALA A 160 -18.53 -8.03 -32.04
N LEU A 161 -18.02 -8.69 -31.00
CA LEU A 161 -17.10 -9.83 -31.09
C LEU A 161 -17.76 -11.12 -31.61
N SER A 162 -19.09 -11.22 -31.62
CA SER A 162 -19.84 -12.35 -32.17
C SER A 162 -19.89 -12.39 -33.72
N SER A 163 -19.30 -11.40 -34.38
CA SER A 163 -19.37 -11.23 -35.84
C SER A 163 -18.40 -12.17 -36.58
N PRO A 164 -18.85 -12.97 -37.57
CA PRO A 164 -17.95 -13.83 -38.34
C PRO A 164 -17.03 -13.06 -39.32
N SER A 165 -17.38 -11.81 -39.65
CA SER A 165 -16.61 -10.95 -40.56
C SER A 165 -16.60 -9.49 -40.13
N GLN A 166 -15.58 -8.74 -40.55
CA GLN A 166 -15.40 -7.31 -40.22
C GLN A 166 -16.55 -6.43 -40.73
N SER A 167 -17.11 -6.72 -41.90
CA SER A 167 -18.26 -5.99 -42.46
C SER A 167 -19.54 -6.14 -41.61
N GLU A 168 -19.64 -7.18 -40.78
CA GLU A 168 -20.78 -7.37 -39.88
C GLU A 168 -20.60 -6.74 -38.49
N VAL A 169 -19.38 -6.34 -38.09
CA VAL A 169 -19.11 -5.72 -36.77
C VAL A 169 -19.93 -4.45 -36.57
N LYS A 170 -19.90 -3.52 -37.53
CA LYS A 170 -20.65 -2.25 -37.48
C LYS A 170 -22.16 -2.49 -37.38
N ARG A 171 -22.67 -3.47 -38.12
CA ARG A 171 -24.08 -3.92 -38.10
C ARG A 171 -24.48 -4.55 -36.77
N ASN A 172 -23.59 -5.33 -36.14
CA ASN A 172 -23.84 -6.00 -34.87
C ASN A 172 -23.73 -5.06 -33.67
N ILE A 173 -22.84 -4.04 -33.70
CA ILE A 173 -22.83 -2.92 -32.77
C ILE A 173 -24.16 -2.15 -32.85
N ALA A 174 -24.60 -1.77 -34.06
CA ALA A 174 -25.89 -1.10 -34.28
C ALA A 174 -27.09 -1.94 -33.77
N ARG A 175 -27.04 -3.26 -33.93
CA ARG A 175 -28.05 -4.19 -33.38
C ARG A 175 -28.01 -4.22 -31.85
N GLY A 176 -26.83 -4.33 -31.24
CA GLY A 176 -26.66 -4.30 -29.79
C GLY A 176 -27.19 -3.00 -29.17
N MET A 177 -26.86 -1.85 -29.77
CA MET A 177 -27.39 -0.54 -29.38
C MET A 177 -28.92 -0.46 -29.48
N SER A 178 -29.53 -1.09 -30.49
CA SER A 178 -31.00 -1.12 -30.64
C SER A 178 -31.74 -1.88 -29.55
N LEU A 179 -31.08 -2.87 -28.92
CA LEU A 179 -31.63 -3.71 -27.86
C LEU A 179 -31.30 -3.15 -26.45
N LEU A 180 -30.05 -2.77 -26.23
CA LEU A 180 -29.55 -2.28 -24.94
C LEU A 180 -29.93 -0.82 -24.69
N GLY A 181 -29.94 0.02 -25.74
CA GLY A 181 -30.12 1.47 -25.66
C GLY A 181 -31.38 1.92 -24.92
N PRO A 182 -32.59 1.45 -25.29
CA PRO A 182 -33.83 1.80 -24.61
C PRO A 182 -33.84 1.45 -23.12
N THR A 183 -33.30 0.28 -22.76
CA THR A 183 -33.25 -0.21 -21.38
C THR A 183 -32.28 0.61 -20.54
N ILE A 184 -31.07 0.86 -21.05
CA ILE A 184 -30.05 1.68 -20.37
C ILE A 184 -30.53 3.13 -20.19
N THR A 185 -31.25 3.68 -21.16
CA THR A 185 -31.85 5.02 -21.06
C THR A 185 -32.89 5.09 -19.95
N LEU A 186 -33.80 4.10 -19.87
CA LEU A 186 -34.80 4.02 -18.82
C LEU A 186 -34.16 3.82 -17.43
N ASP A 187 -33.15 2.96 -17.33
CA ASP A 187 -32.41 2.72 -16.10
C ASP A 187 -31.69 4.00 -15.61
N THR A 188 -31.04 4.74 -16.53
CA THR A 188 -30.37 6.02 -16.25
C THR A 188 -31.35 7.09 -15.77
N ILE A 189 -32.53 7.19 -16.40
CA ILE A 189 -33.58 8.15 -15.99
C ILE A 189 -34.12 7.81 -14.60
N VAL A 190 -34.41 6.54 -14.33
CA VAL A 190 -34.82 6.05 -13.00
C VAL A 190 -33.78 6.41 -11.94
N GLU A 191 -32.51 6.08 -12.20
CA GLU A 191 -31.41 6.28 -11.26
C GLU A 191 -31.18 7.76 -10.96
N ALA A 192 -31.15 8.61 -12.00
CA ALA A 192 -31.04 10.05 -11.85
C ALA A 192 -32.21 10.66 -11.06
N LEU A 193 -33.46 10.22 -11.30
CA LEU A 193 -34.64 10.72 -10.58
C LEU A 193 -34.66 10.29 -9.11
N VAL A 194 -34.22 9.06 -8.80
CA VAL A 194 -34.08 8.56 -7.42
C VAL A 194 -32.99 9.32 -6.67
N ILE A 195 -31.79 9.45 -7.24
CA ILE A 195 -30.68 10.20 -6.60
C ILE A 195 -31.07 11.67 -6.42
N SER A 196 -31.83 12.24 -7.36
CA SER A 196 -32.34 13.62 -7.25
C SER A 196 -33.21 13.86 -6.02
N VAL A 197 -33.86 12.84 -5.43
CA VAL A 197 -34.66 13.01 -4.20
C VAL A 197 -33.78 13.51 -3.04
N GLY A 198 -32.51 13.07 -2.96
CA GLY A 198 -31.57 13.56 -1.95
C GLY A 198 -31.18 15.04 -2.10
N THR A 199 -31.35 15.63 -3.31
CA THR A 199 -31.18 17.09 -3.53
C THR A 199 -32.32 17.94 -2.94
N LEU A 200 -33.34 17.31 -2.37
CA LEU A 200 -34.46 17.97 -1.66
C LEU A 200 -34.35 17.81 -0.12
N SER A 201 -33.22 17.31 0.39
CA SER A 201 -33.05 16.96 1.81
C SER A 201 -32.87 18.14 2.75
N GLY A 202 -32.49 19.33 2.25
CA GLY A 202 -32.16 20.50 3.07
C GLY A 202 -30.78 20.43 3.74
N VAL A 203 -30.02 19.34 3.51
CA VAL A 203 -28.71 19.10 4.12
C VAL A 203 -27.63 19.30 3.06
N ARG A 204 -26.96 20.47 3.08
CA ARG A 204 -25.98 20.91 2.07
C ARG A 204 -24.97 19.82 1.66
N ARG A 205 -24.48 19.00 2.59
CA ARG A 205 -23.52 17.91 2.30
C ARG A 205 -24.16 16.77 1.49
N ILE A 206 -25.38 16.35 1.84
CA ILE A 206 -26.13 15.30 1.12
C ILE A 206 -26.52 15.81 -0.27
N GLU A 207 -26.98 17.05 -0.36
CA GLU A 207 -27.33 17.69 -1.63
C GLU A 207 -26.13 17.71 -2.59
N MET A 208 -24.96 18.15 -2.13
CA MET A 208 -23.70 18.13 -2.90
C MET A 208 -23.32 16.71 -3.36
N LEU A 209 -23.42 15.70 -2.49
CA LEU A 209 -23.14 14.31 -2.86
C LEU A 209 -24.11 13.78 -3.92
N CYS A 210 -25.41 14.11 -3.81
CA CYS A 210 -26.41 13.76 -4.81
C CYS A 210 -26.15 14.46 -6.15
N TYR A 211 -25.70 15.72 -6.15
CA TYR A 211 -25.27 16.40 -7.38
C TYR A 211 -24.12 15.66 -8.08
N TYR A 212 -23.05 15.27 -7.36
CA TYR A 212 -21.96 14.49 -7.95
C TYR A 212 -22.43 13.13 -8.51
N ALA A 213 -23.31 12.43 -7.77
CA ALA A 213 -23.84 11.15 -8.20
C ALA A 213 -24.72 11.25 -9.47
N ILE A 214 -25.55 12.29 -9.60
CA ILE A 214 -26.31 12.55 -10.84
C ILE A 214 -25.37 12.82 -12.02
N MET A 215 -24.36 13.67 -11.82
CA MET A 215 -23.39 13.98 -12.88
C MET A 215 -22.58 12.75 -13.32
N SER A 216 -22.26 11.85 -12.38
CA SER A 216 -21.64 10.55 -12.68
C SER A 216 -22.49 9.69 -13.61
N VAL A 217 -23.76 9.48 -13.24
CA VAL A 217 -24.73 8.66 -14.01
C VAL A 217 -24.95 9.24 -15.40
N LEU A 218 -25.08 10.57 -15.53
CA LEU A 218 -25.23 11.23 -16.84
C LEU A 218 -23.98 11.12 -17.71
N VAL A 219 -22.77 11.31 -17.15
CA VAL A 219 -21.52 11.17 -17.91
C VAL A 219 -21.30 9.72 -18.35
N ASN A 220 -21.52 8.74 -17.46
CA ASN A 220 -21.42 7.32 -17.79
C ASN A 220 -22.36 6.96 -18.96
N TYR A 221 -23.61 7.45 -18.92
CA TYR A 221 -24.57 7.28 -20.01
C TYR A 221 -24.11 7.91 -21.33
N ILE A 222 -23.63 9.16 -21.31
CA ILE A 222 -23.17 9.87 -22.53
C ILE A 222 -21.99 9.14 -23.17
N VAL A 223 -20.98 8.76 -22.39
CA VAL A 223 -19.78 8.09 -22.90
C VAL A 223 -20.13 6.66 -23.38
N PHE A 224 -21.04 5.96 -22.70
CA PHE A 224 -21.55 4.67 -23.17
C PHE A 224 -22.33 4.80 -24.49
N MET A 225 -23.15 5.84 -24.65
CA MET A 225 -24.01 5.98 -25.83
C MET A 225 -23.29 6.53 -27.07
N SER A 226 -22.08 7.06 -26.95
CA SER A 226 -21.35 7.71 -28.04
C SER A 226 -19.93 7.16 -28.23
N PHE A 227 -19.03 7.49 -27.31
CA PHE A 227 -17.61 7.17 -27.38
C PHE A 227 -17.33 5.65 -27.36
N TYR A 228 -18.06 4.89 -26.54
CA TYR A 228 -17.83 3.46 -26.37
C TYR A 228 -18.09 2.62 -27.65
N PRO A 229 -19.25 2.74 -28.34
CA PRO A 229 -19.47 2.10 -29.64
C PRO A 229 -18.44 2.48 -30.70
N ALA A 230 -18.00 3.75 -30.73
CA ALA A 230 -17.01 4.24 -31.68
C ALA A 230 -15.62 3.62 -31.43
N CYS A 231 -15.15 3.61 -30.18
CA CYS A 231 -13.88 2.97 -29.81
C CYS A 231 -13.92 1.46 -30.01
N LEU A 232 -15.04 0.81 -29.69
CA LEU A 232 -15.25 -0.63 -29.91
C LEU A 232 -15.14 -0.98 -31.41
N SER A 233 -15.76 -0.19 -32.29
CA SER A 233 -15.61 -0.37 -33.74
C SER A 233 -14.17 -0.14 -34.20
N LEU A 234 -13.54 0.96 -33.77
CA LEU A 234 -12.19 1.34 -34.18
C LEU A 234 -11.12 0.33 -33.75
N ILE A 235 -11.19 -0.17 -32.51
CA ILE A 235 -10.21 -1.15 -31.99
C ILE A 235 -10.33 -2.48 -32.74
N LEU A 236 -11.55 -2.92 -33.08
CA LEU A 236 -11.76 -4.14 -33.87
C LEU A 236 -11.34 -3.96 -35.35
N GLU A 237 -11.47 -2.75 -35.89
CA GLU A 237 -11.04 -2.37 -37.25
C GLU A 237 -9.50 -2.27 -37.36
N LEU A 238 -8.83 -1.72 -36.34
CA LEU A 238 -7.36 -1.61 -36.25
C LEU A 238 -6.65 -2.93 -35.89
N SER A 239 -7.35 -3.92 -35.33
CA SER A 239 -6.80 -5.24 -34.93
C SER A 239 -6.46 -6.16 -36.12
N LYS A 240 -6.06 -5.60 -37.27
CA LYS A 240 -5.84 -6.32 -38.53
C LYS A 240 -4.36 -6.24 -38.96
N SER A 241 -3.58 -7.24 -38.59
CA SER A 241 -2.31 -7.56 -39.25
C SER A 241 -2.03 -9.06 -39.15
N ASP A 242 -1.51 -9.64 -40.23
CA ASP A 242 -1.01 -11.02 -40.39
C ASP A 242 -1.94 -12.19 -40.03
N GLN A 243 -2.71 -12.66 -41.03
CA GLN A 243 -2.47 -13.96 -41.70
C GLN A 243 -3.57 -14.30 -42.73
N GLU A 244 -3.25 -15.14 -43.72
CA GLU A 244 -4.11 -15.58 -44.84
C GLU A 244 -5.23 -16.56 -44.44
N THR A 245 -5.77 -16.46 -43.23
CA THR A 245 -6.88 -17.30 -42.75
C THR A 245 -8.19 -16.52 -42.76
N GLU A 246 -9.25 -17.07 -43.39
CA GLU A 246 -10.58 -16.46 -43.54
C GLU A 246 -11.38 -16.25 -42.22
N ARG A 247 -10.73 -16.27 -41.04
CA ARG A 247 -11.38 -16.09 -39.73
C ARG A 247 -10.61 -15.06 -38.90
N PRO A 248 -11.26 -14.03 -38.35
CA PRO A 248 -10.57 -12.99 -37.59
C PRO A 248 -10.04 -13.53 -36.24
N VAL A 249 -8.90 -12.99 -35.80
CA VAL A 249 -8.18 -13.38 -34.55
C VAL A 249 -9.05 -13.27 -33.28
N TRP A 250 -10.08 -12.43 -33.31
CA TRP A 250 -11.04 -12.24 -32.22
C TRP A 250 -12.28 -13.15 -32.28
N TYR A 251 -12.35 -14.07 -33.24
CA TYR A 251 -13.43 -15.06 -33.38
C TYR A 251 -13.36 -16.15 -32.31
N PHE A 252 -14.23 -16.07 -31.32
CA PHE A 252 -14.35 -17.11 -30.28
C PHE A 252 -14.91 -18.43 -30.85
N LYS A 253 -14.42 -19.57 -30.31
CA LYS A 253 -15.08 -20.89 -30.42
C LYS A 253 -16.35 -20.90 -29.55
N SER A 254 -17.34 -20.08 -29.92
CA SER A 254 -18.58 -19.89 -29.15
C SER A 254 -19.83 -19.99 -30.02
N ALA A 255 -19.79 -20.71 -31.14
CA ALA A 255 -20.95 -20.89 -32.01
C ALA A 255 -22.18 -21.46 -31.26
N GLU A 256 -21.96 -22.37 -30.31
CA GLU A 256 -23.02 -22.95 -29.47
C GLU A 256 -23.50 -22.01 -28.36
N PHE A 257 -22.60 -21.24 -27.73
CA PHE A 257 -22.97 -20.24 -26.72
C PHE A 257 -23.69 -19.02 -27.33
N VAL A 258 -23.29 -18.60 -28.54
CA VAL A 258 -24.01 -17.58 -29.32
C VAL A 258 -25.34 -18.12 -29.85
N LYS A 259 -25.47 -19.44 -30.06
CA LYS A 259 -26.77 -20.09 -30.31
C LYS A 259 -27.67 -20.06 -29.06
N ALA A 260 -27.12 -20.33 -27.87
CA ALA A 260 -27.85 -20.19 -26.60
C ALA A 260 -28.30 -18.73 -26.32
N LEU A 261 -27.47 -17.73 -26.65
CA LEU A 261 -27.85 -16.31 -26.62
C LEU A 261 -28.83 -15.91 -27.74
N ARG A 262 -28.88 -16.63 -28.87
CA ARG A 262 -29.91 -16.46 -29.91
C ARG A 262 -31.25 -17.07 -29.51
N GLU A 263 -31.24 -18.17 -28.77
CA GLU A 263 -32.45 -18.89 -28.31
C GLU A 263 -33.07 -18.23 -27.07
N LYS A 264 -32.27 -17.55 -26.24
CA LYS A 264 -32.78 -16.60 -25.24
C LYS A 264 -32.80 -15.18 -25.78
N ASP A 265 -33.86 -14.90 -26.53
CA ASP A 265 -34.36 -13.56 -26.82
C ASP A 265 -34.80 -12.90 -25.48
N GLU A 266 -33.82 -12.44 -24.66
CA GLU A 266 -34.06 -11.67 -23.43
C GLU A 266 -34.67 -10.30 -23.78
N LYS A 267 -35.95 -10.33 -24.16
CA LYS A 267 -36.81 -9.17 -24.10
C LYS A 267 -36.87 -8.77 -22.62
N PRO A 268 -36.46 -7.55 -22.25
CA PRO A 268 -36.53 -7.09 -20.87
C PRO A 268 -37.97 -7.25 -20.37
N ASN A 269 -38.15 -7.79 -19.17
CA ASN A 269 -39.46 -8.15 -18.64
C ASN A 269 -40.42 -6.93 -18.74
N PRO A 270 -41.51 -7.01 -19.53
CA PRO A 270 -42.36 -5.86 -19.80
C PRO A 270 -43.04 -5.33 -18.54
N VAL A 271 -43.31 -6.20 -17.56
CA VAL A 271 -43.86 -5.80 -16.25
C VAL A 271 -42.86 -4.92 -15.50
N VAL A 272 -41.59 -5.31 -15.47
CA VAL A 272 -40.51 -4.53 -14.82
C VAL A 272 -40.28 -3.20 -15.53
N GLN A 273 -40.36 -3.17 -16.87
CA GLN A 273 -40.28 -1.92 -17.63
C GLN A 273 -41.46 -0.99 -17.36
N HIS A 274 -42.69 -1.51 -17.34
CA HIS A 274 -43.89 -0.73 -17.02
C HIS A 274 -43.83 -0.17 -15.58
N VAL A 275 -43.40 -0.97 -14.60
CA VAL A 275 -43.18 -0.52 -13.21
C VAL A 275 -42.14 0.60 -13.16
N LYS A 276 -41.01 0.48 -13.87
CA LYS A 276 -39.99 1.54 -13.94
C LYS A 276 -40.51 2.83 -14.57
N VAL A 277 -41.34 2.75 -15.62
CA VAL A 277 -41.98 3.93 -16.24
C VAL A 277 -42.98 4.60 -15.28
N ILE A 278 -43.82 3.82 -14.60
CA ILE A 278 -44.78 4.33 -13.60
C ILE A 278 -44.04 5.01 -12.43
N MET A 279 -42.98 4.37 -11.91
CA MET A 279 -42.13 4.90 -10.86
C MET A 279 -41.42 6.20 -11.29
N SER A 280 -40.91 6.25 -12.52
CA SER A 280 -40.28 7.47 -13.08
C SER A 280 -41.27 8.62 -13.18
N ALA A 281 -42.49 8.36 -13.65
CA ALA A 281 -43.55 9.36 -13.72
C ALA A 281 -43.93 9.86 -12.32
N GLY A 282 -44.08 8.96 -11.34
CA GLY A 282 -44.35 9.31 -9.95
C GLY A 282 -43.26 10.18 -9.32
N LEU A 283 -41.98 9.79 -9.46
CA LEU A 283 -40.85 10.57 -8.98
C LEU A 283 -40.74 11.93 -9.67
N MET A 284 -41.01 12.01 -10.97
CA MET A 284 -41.00 13.28 -11.71
C MET A 284 -42.14 14.21 -11.26
N ILE A 285 -43.32 13.67 -10.95
CA ILE A 285 -44.43 14.42 -10.34
C ILE A 285 -44.03 14.95 -8.96
N VAL A 286 -43.39 14.13 -8.10
CA VAL A 286 -42.86 14.57 -6.79
C VAL A 286 -41.86 15.73 -6.98
N HIS A 287 -40.89 15.59 -7.88
CA HIS A 287 -39.92 16.66 -8.17
C HIS A 287 -40.56 17.96 -8.67
N VAL A 288 -41.60 17.86 -9.50
CA VAL A 288 -42.34 19.01 -10.01
C VAL A 288 -43.15 19.67 -8.90
N LEU A 289 -43.91 18.91 -8.12
CA LEU A 289 -44.76 19.44 -7.03
C LEU A 289 -43.91 20.06 -5.93
N SER A 290 -42.87 19.38 -5.43
CA SER A 290 -41.98 19.90 -4.38
C SER A 290 -41.22 21.17 -4.78
N ARG A 291 -40.94 21.38 -6.09
CA ARG A 291 -40.30 22.62 -6.58
C ARG A 291 -41.30 23.72 -6.95
N LEU A 292 -42.58 23.41 -7.12
CA LEU A 292 -43.66 24.39 -7.33
C LEU A 292 -44.20 24.93 -6.01
N ASP A 293 -44.32 24.12 -4.97
CA ASP A 293 -44.87 24.52 -3.67
C ASP A 293 -44.02 25.62 -2.97
N VAL A 294 -42.69 25.54 -3.13
CA VAL A 294 -41.71 26.57 -2.71
C VAL A 294 -41.91 27.92 -3.43
N ARG A 295 -42.65 27.97 -4.54
CA ARG A 295 -43.03 29.21 -5.23
C ARG A 295 -44.42 29.72 -4.86
N GLY A 296 -45.28 28.90 -4.23
CA GLY A 296 -46.68 29.22 -3.96
C GLY A 296 -46.95 29.83 -2.58
N SER A 297 -46.35 29.28 -1.51
CA SER A 297 -46.75 29.65 -0.15
C SER A 297 -45.98 30.86 0.40
N ARG A 298 -46.54 32.05 0.15
CA ARG A 298 -46.15 33.30 0.82
C ARG A 298 -47.34 33.97 1.53
N SER A 299 -48.13 33.18 2.27
CA SER A 299 -49.08 33.70 3.28
C SER A 299 -49.47 32.65 4.33
N SER A 300 -49.52 33.08 5.59
CA SER A 300 -50.33 32.54 6.71
C SER A 300 -50.23 31.06 7.12
N THR A 301 -49.51 30.84 8.23
CA THR A 301 -49.99 30.17 9.47
C THR A 301 -50.29 28.64 9.53
N HIS A 302 -49.52 27.95 10.39
CA HIS A 302 -49.81 26.71 11.17
C HIS A 302 -49.71 25.29 10.56
N GLY A 303 -49.32 24.33 11.43
CA GLY A 303 -49.23 22.87 11.21
C GLY A 303 -47.80 22.36 11.00
N SER A 304 -46.96 22.06 12.00
CA SER A 304 -47.12 21.18 13.18
C SER A 304 -47.48 19.72 12.86
N THR A 305 -46.49 18.88 12.57
CA THR A 305 -46.45 17.48 13.03
C THR A 305 -45.00 16.99 13.14
N LEU A 306 -44.73 16.05 14.05
CA LEU A 306 -43.44 15.37 14.31
C LEU A 306 -42.36 16.12 15.12
N SER A 307 -42.77 16.78 16.21
CA SER A 307 -41.89 17.01 17.37
C SER A 307 -42.57 16.55 18.67
N MET A 308 -42.46 15.26 18.97
CA MET A 308 -42.85 14.68 20.27
C MET A 308 -42.05 13.40 20.52
N ILE A 309 -41.71 13.14 21.80
CA ILE A 309 -40.79 12.10 22.28
C ILE A 309 -39.34 12.43 21.86
N VAL A 310 -38.41 12.86 22.74
CA VAL A 310 -38.31 12.75 24.21
C VAL A 310 -38.02 14.13 24.83
N ASN A 311 -38.59 14.39 26.00
CA ASN A 311 -38.17 15.47 26.89
C ASN A 311 -38.05 14.91 28.31
N GLU A 312 -36.84 14.77 28.85
CA GLU A 312 -36.63 14.50 30.28
C GLU A 312 -35.54 15.38 30.88
N THR A 313 -35.87 15.88 32.07
CA THR A 313 -35.05 16.68 32.97
C THR A 313 -34.18 15.81 33.86
N SER A 314 -32.92 16.18 34.11
CA SER A 314 -32.24 15.81 35.37
C SER A 314 -31.02 16.70 35.68
N ASN A 315 -30.68 16.76 36.97
CA ASN A 315 -29.72 17.67 37.61
C ASN A 315 -28.25 17.28 37.39
N PRO A 316 -27.29 18.21 37.65
CA PRO A 316 -25.87 17.89 37.64
C PRO A 316 -25.47 17.06 38.87
N GLY A 317 -24.83 15.90 38.65
CA GLY A 317 -24.12 15.17 39.72
C GLY A 317 -24.35 13.65 39.78
N GLN A 318 -23.94 12.91 38.75
CA GLN A 318 -23.52 11.50 38.89
C GLN A 318 -22.76 11.01 37.66
N ASP A 319 -21.55 10.50 37.84
CA ASP A 319 -20.74 9.93 36.75
C ASP A 319 -21.28 8.55 36.34
N ASN A 320 -21.84 8.47 35.12
CA ASN A 320 -22.29 7.23 34.51
C ASN A 320 -21.42 6.87 33.29
N PRO A 321 -20.72 5.72 33.27
CA PRO A 321 -19.80 5.36 32.17
C PRO A 321 -20.51 5.13 30.82
N ILE A 322 -21.84 4.98 30.82
CA ILE A 322 -22.67 4.83 29.61
C ILE A 322 -22.80 6.16 28.84
N GLN A 323 -22.71 7.31 29.51
CA GLN A 323 -22.87 8.62 28.88
C GLN A 323 -21.68 8.99 27.96
N GLY A 324 -20.49 8.47 28.25
CA GLY A 324 -19.33 8.55 27.35
C GLY A 324 -19.50 7.73 26.07
N LEU A 325 -20.17 6.57 26.17
CA LEU A 325 -20.43 5.68 25.02
C LEU A 325 -21.50 6.26 24.09
N MET A 326 -22.59 6.82 24.62
CA MET A 326 -23.62 7.49 23.80
C MET A 326 -23.08 8.72 23.06
N ARG A 327 -22.09 9.43 23.62
CA ARG A 327 -21.46 10.58 22.95
C ARG A 327 -20.60 10.18 21.74
N TRP A 328 -20.14 8.93 21.71
CA TRP A 328 -19.47 8.30 20.55
C TRP A 328 -20.45 7.87 19.43
N VAL A 329 -21.75 7.75 19.74
CA VAL A 329 -22.79 7.24 18.80
C VAL A 329 -23.82 8.33 18.47
N SER A 330 -23.44 9.61 18.59
CA SER A 330 -24.22 10.72 18.03
C SER A 330 -24.01 10.81 16.52
N LEU A 331 -24.49 9.80 15.80
CA LEU A 331 -24.47 9.71 14.35
C LEU A 331 -25.25 10.89 13.76
N ARG A 332 -24.54 11.82 13.11
CA ARG A 332 -25.15 12.89 12.32
C ARG A 332 -25.93 12.27 11.14
N ALA A 333 -26.95 12.97 10.66
CA ALA A 333 -27.84 12.48 9.61
C ALA A 333 -27.13 12.15 8.28
N ASP A 334 -26.01 12.82 7.99
CA ASP A 334 -25.14 12.51 6.85
C ASP A 334 -24.42 11.17 7.00
N GLN A 335 -23.89 10.84 8.19
CA GLN A 335 -23.30 9.53 8.46
C GLN A 335 -24.33 8.38 8.39
N LEU A 336 -25.56 8.59 8.86
CA LEU A 336 -26.64 7.61 8.72
C LEU A 336 -26.98 7.31 7.25
N VAL A 337 -27.07 8.35 6.40
CA VAL A 337 -27.32 8.19 4.96
C VAL A 337 -26.15 7.46 4.28
N ILE A 338 -24.90 7.78 4.64
CA ILE A 338 -23.72 7.10 4.11
C ILE A 338 -23.69 5.62 4.51
N ILE A 339 -23.95 5.29 5.78
CA ILE A 339 -24.02 3.90 6.26
C ILE A 339 -25.16 3.14 5.57
N THR A 340 -26.31 3.80 5.36
CA THR A 340 -27.45 3.22 4.62
C THR A 340 -27.07 2.93 3.18
N LEU A 341 -26.36 3.84 2.51
CA LEU A 341 -25.87 3.66 1.15
C LEU A 341 -24.86 2.50 1.05
N LEU A 342 -23.86 2.47 1.95
CA LEU A 342 -22.89 1.38 2.06
C LEU A 342 -23.58 0.02 2.29
N THR A 343 -24.59 -0.01 3.15
CA THR A 343 -25.36 -1.24 3.45
C THR A 343 -26.20 -1.67 2.25
N ALA A 344 -26.86 -0.74 1.55
CA ALA A 344 -27.62 -1.03 0.33
C ALA A 344 -26.71 -1.55 -0.81
N LEU A 345 -25.50 -1.00 -0.92
CA LEU A 345 -24.49 -1.47 -1.87
C LEU A 345 -23.92 -2.84 -1.49
N LEU A 346 -23.72 -3.11 -0.20
CA LEU A 346 -23.32 -4.44 0.30
C LEU A 346 -24.42 -5.48 0.06
N ILE A 347 -25.70 -5.12 0.24
CA ILE A 347 -26.86 -5.97 -0.07
C ILE A 347 -26.95 -6.22 -1.59
N LYS A 348 -26.77 -5.20 -2.44
CA LYS A 348 -26.70 -5.35 -3.90
C LYS A 348 -25.56 -6.30 -4.31
N PHE A 349 -24.39 -6.17 -3.67
CA PHE A 349 -23.22 -7.01 -3.89
C PHE A 349 -23.45 -8.48 -3.49
N ILE A 350 -24.03 -8.73 -2.31
CA ILE A 350 -24.28 -10.10 -1.80
C ILE A 350 -25.42 -10.78 -2.56
N PHE A 351 -26.54 -10.10 -2.81
CA PHE A 351 -27.77 -10.77 -3.25
C PHE A 351 -28.10 -10.65 -4.74
N PHE A 352 -27.57 -9.66 -5.47
CA PHE A 352 -28.01 -9.39 -6.86
C PHE A 352 -26.94 -9.61 -7.95
N GLU A 353 -25.67 -9.82 -7.59
CA GLU A 353 -24.58 -9.98 -8.56
C GLU A 353 -24.11 -11.45 -8.71
N GLU A 354 -24.30 -12.31 -7.69
CA GLU A 354 -24.08 -13.76 -7.81
C GLU A 354 -25.02 -14.42 -8.83
N ASP A 355 -26.29 -14.01 -8.87
CA ASP A 355 -27.34 -14.63 -9.70
C ASP A 355 -27.04 -14.53 -11.21
N LYS A 356 -26.39 -13.44 -11.64
CA LYS A 356 -25.89 -13.26 -13.01
C LYS A 356 -24.69 -14.16 -13.32
N SER A 357 -23.86 -14.47 -12.33
CA SER A 357 -22.68 -15.32 -12.50
C SER A 357 -23.05 -16.81 -12.61
N GLY A 358 -24.08 -17.25 -11.88
CA GLY A 358 -24.63 -18.60 -11.98
C GLY A 358 -25.23 -18.92 -13.36
N LEU A 359 -25.80 -17.93 -14.02
CA LEU A 359 -26.34 -18.06 -15.39
C LEU A 359 -25.24 -18.35 -16.43
N VAL A 360 -24.03 -17.82 -16.24
CA VAL A 360 -22.88 -18.05 -17.12
C VAL A 360 -22.25 -19.43 -16.86
N SER A 361 -22.15 -19.87 -15.60
CA SER A 361 -21.59 -21.19 -15.29
C SER A 361 -22.48 -22.35 -15.78
N LYS A 362 -23.81 -22.22 -15.65
CA LYS A 362 -24.77 -23.22 -16.19
C LYS A 362 -24.75 -23.34 -17.71
N ALA A 363 -24.37 -22.29 -18.43
CA ALA A 363 -24.20 -22.34 -19.88
C ALA A 363 -22.89 -23.01 -20.32
N LEU A 364 -21.87 -23.03 -19.45
CA LEU A 364 -20.57 -23.66 -19.71
C LEU A 364 -20.59 -25.18 -19.44
N SER A 365 -21.44 -25.67 -18.54
CA SER A 365 -21.49 -27.10 -18.17
C SER A 365 -22.18 -28.01 -19.19
N VAL A 366 -22.88 -27.46 -20.20
CA VAL A 366 -23.64 -28.24 -21.19
C VAL A 366 -22.77 -28.65 -22.40
N ALA A 367 -21.62 -28.00 -22.61
CA ALA A 367 -20.78 -28.15 -23.81
C ALA A 367 -19.64 -29.19 -23.65
N SER A 368 -19.97 -30.43 -23.29
CA SER A 368 -19.03 -31.57 -23.27
C SER A 368 -19.47 -32.66 -24.25
N PRO A 369 -18.70 -32.98 -25.30
CA PRO A 369 -19.14 -33.92 -26.34
C PRO A 369 -18.90 -35.39 -25.96
N GLN A 370 -19.89 -36.24 -26.22
CA GLN A 370 -19.72 -37.70 -26.25
C GLN A 370 -19.04 -38.14 -27.55
N SER A 371 -18.24 -39.20 -27.47
CA SER A 371 -17.45 -39.75 -28.58
C SER A 371 -18.27 -40.68 -29.49
N VAL A 372 -18.13 -40.53 -30.81
CA VAL A 372 -18.56 -41.52 -31.82
C VAL A 372 -17.37 -41.87 -32.72
N SER A 373 -17.29 -43.14 -33.13
CA SER A 373 -16.16 -43.79 -33.80
C SER A 373 -16.34 -43.92 -35.32
N THR A 374 -15.21 -43.96 -36.06
CA THR A 374 -14.93 -44.67 -37.36
C THR A 374 -13.59 -44.15 -37.91
N SER A 375 -12.50 -44.93 -37.90
CA SER A 375 -12.07 -45.97 -38.87
C SER A 375 -11.47 -45.45 -40.20
N THR A 376 -10.15 -45.59 -40.39
CA THR A 376 -9.49 -46.24 -41.57
C THR A 376 -7.96 -46.13 -41.46
N ALA A 377 -7.25 -47.07 -42.10
CA ALA A 377 -5.79 -47.19 -42.23
C ALA A 377 -5.50 -47.63 -43.70
N PRO A 378 -4.27 -48.01 -44.16
CA PRO A 378 -2.96 -48.10 -43.48
C PRO A 378 -1.72 -47.63 -44.32
N THR A 379 -0.52 -47.98 -43.81
CA THR A 379 0.82 -48.13 -44.47
C THR A 379 1.72 -46.88 -44.49
N SER A 380 3.05 -46.92 -44.29
CA SER A 380 4.02 -47.91 -43.69
C SER A 380 5.37 -47.15 -43.43
N SER A 381 6.52 -47.67 -42.97
CA SER A 381 7.05 -49.01 -42.66
C SER A 381 8.28 -48.94 -41.69
N SER A 382 9.00 -50.06 -41.51
CA SER A 382 10.38 -50.23 -40.97
C SER A 382 10.63 -50.30 -39.45
N SER A 383 11.31 -51.39 -39.07
CA SER A 383 11.67 -51.92 -37.74
C SER A 383 13.22 -51.80 -37.54
N PRO A 384 13.91 -52.38 -36.52
CA PRO A 384 13.45 -53.25 -35.40
C PRO A 384 14.06 -52.97 -33.99
N LEU A 385 13.60 -53.77 -33.03
CA LEU A 385 14.12 -54.07 -31.67
C LEU A 385 15.42 -54.95 -31.72
N PRO A 386 16.13 -55.36 -30.62
CA PRO A 386 15.66 -55.54 -29.23
C PRO A 386 16.65 -55.29 -28.03
N LEU A 387 16.10 -55.53 -26.82
CA LEU A 387 16.68 -55.88 -25.50
C LEU A 387 18.21 -56.08 -25.36
N SER A 388 18.78 -55.59 -24.24
CA SER A 388 18.97 -56.39 -22.99
C SER A 388 19.84 -55.67 -21.93
N SER A 389 19.86 -56.22 -20.71
CA SER A 389 20.45 -55.66 -19.48
C SER A 389 21.85 -56.21 -19.17
N SER A 390 22.71 -55.39 -18.55
CA SER A 390 23.41 -55.75 -17.27
C SER A 390 24.36 -54.66 -16.75
N THR A 391 24.14 -54.33 -15.48
CA THR A 391 25.08 -54.05 -14.37
C THR A 391 26.57 -53.74 -14.68
N THR A 392 27.07 -52.58 -14.21
CA THR A 392 28.14 -52.53 -13.16
C THR A 392 28.36 -51.12 -12.57
N ASN A 393 28.90 -51.10 -11.35
CA ASN A 393 28.94 -49.94 -10.43
C ASN A 393 29.96 -48.87 -10.81
N SER A 394 29.72 -47.62 -10.34
CA SER A 394 30.70 -46.87 -9.52
C SER A 394 30.05 -45.68 -8.79
N THR A 395 29.84 -45.86 -7.49
CA THR A 395 29.96 -44.89 -6.39
C THR A 395 29.61 -43.41 -6.60
N ASN A 396 28.58 -42.94 -5.88
CA ASN A 396 28.55 -41.60 -5.29
C ASN A 396 28.09 -41.71 -3.83
N HIS A 397 28.89 -41.20 -2.89
CA HIS A 397 28.53 -41.19 -1.47
C HIS A 397 27.48 -40.13 -1.18
N ALA A 398 26.25 -40.55 -0.90
CA ALA A 398 25.27 -39.78 -0.15
C ALA A 398 25.04 -40.48 1.20
N LEU A 399 25.21 -39.75 2.30
CA LEU A 399 24.96 -40.27 3.64
C LEU A 399 23.46 -40.32 3.90
N THR A 400 22.85 -41.46 3.58
CA THR A 400 21.50 -41.80 4.03
C THR A 400 21.59 -42.22 5.50
N LEU A 401 21.11 -41.38 6.42
CA LEU A 401 20.84 -41.83 7.79
C LEU A 401 19.64 -42.77 7.76
N THR A 402 19.87 -44.01 8.18
CA THR A 402 18.88 -45.08 8.23
C THR A 402 17.90 -44.89 9.38
N SER A 403 16.66 -45.35 9.18
CA SER A 403 15.58 -45.32 10.17
C SER A 403 15.76 -46.38 11.26
N SER A 404 16.86 -46.30 12.00
CA SER A 404 17.27 -47.26 13.04
C SER A 404 18.23 -46.61 14.05
N ASP A 405 17.78 -45.51 14.65
CA ASP A 405 18.30 -44.91 15.90
C ASP A 405 17.24 -43.91 16.41
N GLN A 406 16.00 -44.41 16.61
CA GLN A 406 14.86 -43.63 17.11
C GLN A 406 14.54 -43.97 18.58
N GLU A 407 15.56 -44.41 19.32
CA GLU A 407 15.57 -44.50 20.78
C GLU A 407 16.61 -43.50 21.33
N SER A 408 16.37 -42.97 22.53
CA SER A 408 17.19 -41.95 23.22
C SER A 408 17.17 -40.52 22.63
N LEU A 409 16.04 -39.83 22.82
CA LEU A 409 15.99 -38.64 23.70
C LEU A 409 14.54 -38.12 23.80
N GLU A 410 13.70 -38.88 24.49
CA GLU A 410 12.45 -38.37 25.03
C GLU A 410 12.77 -37.25 26.02
N VAL A 411 12.36 -36.02 25.72
CA VAL A 411 12.22 -35.00 26.78
C VAL A 411 11.00 -35.43 27.57
N ALA A 412 11.26 -36.05 28.73
CA ALA A 412 10.29 -36.72 29.58
C ALA A 412 8.87 -36.10 29.50
N GLU A 413 7.92 -36.87 28.97
CA GLU A 413 6.53 -36.63 29.30
C GLU A 413 6.42 -36.75 30.83
N ASP A 414 5.82 -35.75 31.48
CA ASP A 414 5.65 -35.76 32.93
C ASP A 414 4.99 -37.10 33.31
N ASN A 415 5.69 -37.92 34.10
CA ASN A 415 5.11 -39.07 34.83
C ASN A 415 3.82 -38.63 35.54
N GLU A 416 3.05 -39.58 36.09
CA GLU A 416 1.88 -39.29 36.94
C GLU A 416 2.28 -38.66 38.30
N GLU A 417 3.02 -37.55 38.28
CA GLU A 417 3.26 -36.70 39.43
C GLU A 417 1.95 -36.09 39.91
N THR A 418 1.67 -36.23 41.20
CA THR A 418 0.50 -35.65 41.85
C THR A 418 0.59 -34.14 41.83
N VAL A 419 -0.09 -33.52 40.86
CA VAL A 419 -0.22 -32.06 40.71
C VAL A 419 -0.73 -31.46 42.02
N ARG A 420 0.08 -30.59 42.64
CA ARG A 420 -0.26 -29.95 43.92
C ARG A 420 -1.49 -29.05 43.80
N SER A 421 -2.13 -28.80 44.94
CA SER A 421 -3.31 -27.93 44.98
C SER A 421 -2.94 -26.49 44.59
N LEU A 422 -3.87 -25.74 43.97
CA LEU A 422 -3.58 -24.34 43.58
C LEU A 422 -3.17 -23.47 44.80
N SER A 423 -3.79 -23.71 45.95
CA SER A 423 -3.45 -23.06 47.22
C SER A 423 -1.99 -23.31 47.62
N GLU A 424 -1.55 -24.57 47.56
CA GLU A 424 -0.19 -24.97 47.90
C GLU A 424 0.84 -24.40 46.91
N LEU A 425 0.54 -24.43 45.60
CA LEU A 425 1.37 -23.79 44.57
C LEU A 425 1.49 -22.28 44.79
N LEU A 426 0.39 -21.61 45.17
CA LEU A 426 0.38 -20.19 45.49
C LEU A 426 1.22 -19.87 46.74
N ASP A 427 1.17 -20.70 47.76
CA ASP A 427 1.91 -20.48 49.00
C ASP A 427 3.41 -20.74 48.82
N ILE A 428 3.79 -21.72 48.00
CA ILE A 428 5.17 -21.94 47.55
C ILE A 428 5.67 -20.73 46.72
N TYR A 429 4.89 -20.27 45.74
CA TYR A 429 5.30 -19.13 44.92
C TYR A 429 5.43 -17.83 45.74
N LYS A 430 4.47 -17.53 46.62
CA LYS A 430 4.51 -16.34 47.49
C LYS A 430 5.65 -16.36 48.51
N SER A 431 6.09 -17.54 48.95
CA SER A 431 7.18 -17.67 49.93
C SER A 431 8.58 -17.65 49.32
N THR A 432 8.71 -17.98 48.02
CA THR A 432 10.01 -18.14 47.35
C THR A 432 10.27 -17.19 46.17
N ASP A 433 9.22 -16.59 45.58
CA ASP A 433 9.22 -15.88 44.28
C ASP A 433 9.82 -16.72 43.13
N LYS A 434 9.73 -18.05 43.24
CA LYS A 434 10.35 -19.03 42.34
C LYS A 434 9.39 -20.13 41.89
N LEU A 435 9.69 -20.69 40.73
CA LEU A 435 8.94 -21.75 40.04
C LEU A 435 9.84 -22.91 39.60
N ASP A 436 11.13 -22.90 39.97
CA ASP A 436 12.14 -23.90 39.59
C ASP A 436 11.71 -25.33 39.98
N GLY A 437 11.22 -25.52 41.21
CA GLY A 437 10.72 -26.79 41.75
C GLY A 437 9.25 -27.15 41.46
N MET A 438 8.63 -26.58 40.41
CA MET A 438 7.26 -26.92 39.98
C MET A 438 7.26 -27.66 38.65
N SER A 439 6.30 -28.54 38.40
CA SER A 439 6.14 -29.22 37.11
C SER A 439 5.55 -28.30 36.04
N ASN A 440 5.64 -28.69 34.77
CA ASN A 440 5.16 -27.85 33.67
C ASN A 440 3.64 -27.61 33.74
N LYS A 441 2.87 -28.62 34.17
CA LYS A 441 1.41 -28.54 34.40
C LYS A 441 1.07 -27.58 35.55
N GLU A 442 1.84 -27.62 36.63
CA GLU A 442 1.66 -26.76 37.81
C GLU A 442 1.87 -25.28 37.46
N VAL A 443 2.99 -24.95 36.79
CA VAL A 443 3.30 -23.57 36.38
C VAL A 443 2.26 -23.02 35.41
N LEU A 444 1.83 -23.80 34.41
CA LEU A 444 0.75 -23.40 33.51
C LEU A 444 -0.55 -23.10 34.27
N SER A 445 -0.88 -23.87 35.31
CA SER A 445 -2.08 -23.63 36.12
C SER A 445 -2.07 -22.28 36.87
N LEU A 446 -0.89 -21.82 37.30
CA LEU A 446 -0.70 -20.51 37.93
C LEU A 446 -0.79 -19.36 36.91
N VAL A 447 -0.17 -19.53 35.74
CA VAL A 447 -0.19 -18.53 34.66
C VAL A 447 -1.60 -18.36 34.08
N MET A 448 -2.30 -19.46 33.77
CA MET A 448 -3.66 -19.43 33.22
C MET A 448 -4.69 -18.80 34.16
N LYS A 449 -4.43 -18.81 35.48
CA LYS A 449 -5.27 -18.17 36.51
C LYS A 449 -4.80 -16.74 36.86
N GLY A 450 -3.80 -16.21 36.17
CA GLY A 450 -3.30 -14.84 36.34
C GLY A 450 -2.50 -14.62 37.62
N HIS A 451 -2.03 -15.68 38.29
CA HIS A 451 -1.24 -15.57 39.52
C HIS A 451 0.26 -15.32 39.26
N VAL A 452 0.75 -15.74 38.10
CA VAL A 452 2.09 -15.45 37.59
C VAL A 452 1.94 -14.72 36.27
N ALA A 453 2.58 -13.56 36.13
CA ALA A 453 2.55 -12.80 34.88
C ALA A 453 3.51 -13.40 33.83
N GLU A 454 3.05 -13.52 32.58
CA GLU A 454 3.80 -14.19 31.50
C GLU A 454 5.21 -13.62 31.28
N TYR A 455 5.40 -12.31 31.45
CA TYR A 455 6.68 -11.63 31.25
C TYR A 455 7.71 -11.91 32.36
N ASN A 456 7.30 -12.51 33.47
CA ASN A 456 8.17 -12.83 34.61
C ASN A 456 8.62 -14.31 34.61
N LEU A 457 8.18 -15.13 33.66
CA LEU A 457 8.40 -16.58 33.64
C LEU A 457 9.88 -16.95 33.67
N GLU A 458 10.69 -16.38 32.79
CA GLU A 458 12.13 -16.65 32.70
C GLU A 458 12.87 -16.31 34.00
N LYS A 459 12.47 -15.22 34.66
CA LYS A 459 13.06 -14.78 35.93
C LYS A 459 12.65 -15.69 37.09
N ALA A 460 11.38 -16.08 37.16
CA ALA A 460 10.84 -16.92 38.23
C ALA A 460 11.27 -18.40 38.11
N LEU A 461 11.49 -18.89 36.89
CA LEU A 461 11.98 -20.26 36.64
C LEU A 461 13.50 -20.39 36.75
N GLY A 462 14.26 -19.32 36.50
CA GLY A 462 15.72 -19.39 36.33
C GLY A 462 16.18 -20.04 35.01
N ASP A 463 15.23 -20.59 34.24
CA ASP A 463 15.43 -21.22 32.94
C ASP A 463 14.64 -20.45 31.88
N TYR A 464 15.37 -19.83 30.96
CA TYR A 464 14.81 -18.97 29.91
C TYR A 464 14.15 -19.79 28.80
N GLU A 465 14.71 -20.95 28.42
CA GLU A 465 14.15 -21.78 27.37
C GLU A 465 12.86 -22.47 27.85
N ARG A 466 12.84 -22.93 29.10
CA ARG A 466 11.63 -23.42 29.77
C ARG A 466 10.56 -22.33 29.91
N GLY A 467 10.94 -21.09 30.21
CA GLY A 467 10.03 -19.94 30.21
C GLY A 467 9.36 -19.72 28.84
N VAL A 468 10.14 -19.77 27.76
CA VAL A 468 9.65 -19.71 26.37
C VAL A 468 8.73 -20.89 26.03
N LEU A 469 9.08 -22.12 26.43
CA LEU A 469 8.25 -23.32 26.25
C LEU A 469 6.89 -23.19 26.96
N LEU A 470 6.88 -22.75 28.22
CA LEU A 470 5.65 -22.59 28.99
C LEU A 470 4.77 -21.47 28.44
N ARG A 471 5.36 -20.37 27.99
CA ARG A 471 4.64 -19.31 27.25
C ARG A 471 4.00 -19.86 25.98
N ARG A 472 4.73 -20.63 25.16
CA ARG A 472 4.18 -21.30 23.95
C ARG A 472 3.00 -22.21 24.29
N LYS A 473 3.12 -23.06 25.33
CA LYS A 473 2.03 -23.95 25.79
C LYS A 473 0.80 -23.15 26.24
N ASN A 474 0.98 -22.03 26.96
CA ASN A 474 -0.14 -21.16 27.36
C ASN A 474 -0.88 -20.59 26.14
N TYR A 475 -0.15 -20.04 25.16
CA TYR A 475 -0.75 -19.50 23.93
C TYR A 475 -1.48 -20.56 23.10
N LEU A 476 -0.98 -21.80 22.99
CA LEU A 476 -1.70 -22.90 22.34
C LEU A 476 -3.05 -23.18 23.02
N THR A 477 -3.06 -23.25 24.35
CA THR A 477 -4.28 -23.45 25.15
C THR A 477 -5.29 -22.30 25.02
N ILE A 478 -4.81 -21.05 24.95
CA ILE A 478 -5.65 -19.86 24.73
C ILE A 478 -6.24 -19.84 23.31
N MET A 479 -5.43 -20.16 22.29
CA MET A 479 -5.83 -20.06 20.88
C MET A 479 -6.84 -21.13 20.45
N LYS A 480 -6.81 -22.33 21.05
CA LYS A 480 -7.73 -23.46 20.73
C LYS A 480 -7.82 -23.80 19.23
N ARG A 481 -6.70 -23.68 18.51
CA ARG A 481 -6.61 -23.87 17.04
C ARG A 481 -5.80 -25.12 16.63
N GLY A 482 -5.48 -25.99 17.58
CA GLY A 482 -4.62 -27.16 17.41
C GLY A 482 -3.24 -26.96 18.05
N ASP A 483 -2.61 -28.06 18.49
CA ASP A 483 -1.37 -28.01 19.27
C ASP A 483 -0.12 -27.78 18.40
N ASN A 484 -0.21 -28.09 17.11
CA ASN A 484 0.91 -28.10 16.14
C ASN A 484 1.23 -26.73 15.50
N ILE A 485 0.54 -25.65 15.88
CA ILE A 485 0.65 -24.33 15.22
C ILE A 485 2.07 -23.76 15.31
N LEU A 486 2.78 -24.05 16.40
CA LEU A 486 4.08 -23.47 16.70
C LEU A 486 5.25 -24.42 16.39
N ASP A 487 5.00 -25.64 15.91
CA ASP A 487 6.03 -26.67 15.70
C ASP A 487 7.15 -26.22 14.75
N GLN A 488 6.77 -25.47 13.71
CA GLN A 488 7.70 -24.93 12.71
C GLN A 488 8.36 -23.60 13.14
N LEU A 489 8.00 -23.04 14.29
CA LEU A 489 8.66 -21.88 14.88
C LEU A 489 9.69 -22.38 15.91
N PRO A 490 11.00 -22.43 15.57
CA PRO A 490 12.00 -22.96 16.48
C PRO A 490 12.16 -22.09 17.73
N TYR A 491 12.52 -22.74 18.83
CA TYR A 491 12.77 -22.06 20.10
C TYR A 491 13.92 -22.67 20.91
N GLN A 492 14.31 -23.92 20.66
CA GLN A 492 15.35 -24.60 21.43
C GLN A 492 16.76 -24.14 21.03
N ASN A 493 17.72 -24.34 21.94
CA ASN A 493 19.15 -24.12 21.76
C ASN A 493 19.50 -22.67 21.36
N TYR A 494 18.78 -21.69 21.90
CA TYR A 494 19.00 -20.27 21.62
C TYR A 494 19.30 -19.47 22.90
N ASP A 495 20.28 -18.58 22.83
CA ASP A 495 20.73 -17.75 23.96
C ASP A 495 19.74 -16.60 24.24
N TYR A 496 18.67 -16.92 24.96
CA TYR A 496 17.66 -15.95 25.40
C TYR A 496 18.16 -14.98 26.48
N THR A 497 19.29 -15.25 27.14
CA THR A 497 19.84 -14.40 28.21
C THR A 497 20.21 -13.01 27.70
N LYS A 498 20.53 -12.89 26.40
CA LYS A 498 20.83 -11.63 25.70
C LYS A 498 19.61 -10.96 25.07
N VAL A 499 18.46 -11.62 25.06
CA VAL A 499 17.21 -11.09 24.46
C VAL A 499 16.33 -10.43 25.51
N LEU A 500 16.13 -11.09 26.65
CA LEU A 500 15.20 -10.62 27.68
C LEU A 500 15.65 -9.27 28.26
N GLY A 501 14.74 -8.28 28.28
CA GLY A 501 15.01 -6.94 28.80
C GLY A 501 15.97 -6.10 27.96
N GLN A 502 16.37 -6.56 26.76
CA GLN A 502 17.30 -5.84 25.88
C GLN A 502 16.86 -5.78 24.41
N CYS A 503 16.21 -6.83 23.89
CA CYS A 503 15.87 -6.94 22.47
C CYS A 503 14.41 -7.35 22.20
N CYS A 504 13.77 -8.15 23.07
CA CYS A 504 12.39 -8.58 22.86
C CYS A 504 11.73 -9.08 24.16
N GLU A 505 10.41 -8.88 24.25
CA GLU A 505 9.53 -9.32 25.33
C GLU A 505 8.57 -10.41 24.83
N ASN A 506 7.97 -11.18 25.73
CA ASN A 506 6.98 -12.23 25.41
C ASN A 506 7.45 -13.24 24.35
N VAL A 507 8.74 -13.59 24.39
CA VAL A 507 9.40 -14.45 23.40
C VAL A 507 8.76 -15.84 23.33
N ILE A 508 8.42 -16.28 22.12
CA ILE A 508 7.85 -17.62 21.83
C ILE A 508 8.74 -18.48 20.91
N GLY A 509 9.97 -18.03 20.66
CA GLY A 509 10.91 -18.63 19.70
C GLY A 509 11.61 -17.56 18.86
N TYR A 510 12.19 -17.97 17.73
CA TYR A 510 12.86 -17.09 16.78
C TYR A 510 12.54 -17.47 15.34
N VAL A 511 12.70 -16.54 14.40
CA VAL A 511 12.45 -16.76 12.96
C VAL A 511 13.78 -16.86 12.21
N PRO A 512 14.14 -18.03 11.63
CA PRO A 512 15.33 -18.15 10.79
C PRO A 512 15.19 -17.36 9.48
N ILE A 513 16.14 -16.47 9.20
CA ILE A 513 16.24 -15.75 7.92
C ILE A 513 17.51 -16.23 7.19
N PRO A 514 17.45 -16.67 5.92
CA PRO A 514 18.62 -17.11 5.18
C PRO A 514 19.67 -15.99 5.04
N VAL A 515 20.93 -16.28 5.37
CA VAL A 515 22.05 -15.35 5.21
C VAL A 515 22.92 -15.78 4.04
N GLY A 516 22.98 -14.93 3.00
CA GLY A 516 23.92 -15.06 1.89
C GLY A 516 25.14 -14.16 2.08
N VAL A 517 26.18 -14.37 1.26
CA VAL A 517 27.39 -13.52 1.26
C VAL A 517 27.71 -13.00 -0.14
N VAL A 518 28.03 -11.71 -0.24
CA VAL A 518 28.41 -11.03 -1.48
C VAL A 518 29.83 -10.49 -1.41
N GLY A 519 30.53 -10.53 -2.54
CA GLY A 519 31.91 -10.09 -2.64
C GLY A 519 32.75 -10.97 -3.59
N PRO A 520 34.07 -10.70 -3.69
CA PRO A 520 34.79 -9.64 -2.98
C PRO A 520 34.32 -8.23 -3.40
N LEU A 521 34.08 -7.37 -2.41
CA LEU A 521 33.86 -5.93 -2.58
C LEU A 521 35.16 -5.21 -2.19
N LEU A 522 35.83 -4.60 -3.16
CA LEU A 522 37.00 -3.76 -2.90
C LEU A 522 36.53 -2.34 -2.57
N LEU A 523 36.70 -1.90 -1.32
CA LEU A 523 36.22 -0.64 -0.77
C LEU A 523 37.35 0.05 0.00
N ASP A 524 37.72 1.28 -0.40
CA ASP A 524 38.82 2.05 0.19
C ASP A 524 40.08 1.17 0.41
N ASP A 525 40.46 0.43 -0.63
CA ASP A 525 41.61 -0.49 -0.69
C ASP A 525 41.52 -1.75 0.22
N VAL A 526 40.38 -1.96 0.89
CA VAL A 526 40.07 -3.17 1.69
C VAL A 526 39.14 -4.11 0.93
N THR A 527 39.44 -5.41 0.91
CA THR A 527 38.57 -6.44 0.33
C THR A 527 37.62 -7.02 1.38
N LEU A 528 36.31 -6.98 1.10
CA LEU A 528 35.26 -7.37 2.04
C LEU A 528 34.30 -8.43 1.48
N TYR A 529 33.72 -9.21 2.37
CA TYR A 529 32.65 -10.18 2.11
C TYR A 529 31.44 -9.83 2.97
N VAL A 530 30.40 -9.28 2.35
CA VAL A 530 29.28 -8.65 3.06
C VAL A 530 28.15 -9.67 3.28
N PRO A 531 27.72 -9.91 4.54
CA PRO A 531 26.58 -10.77 4.84
C PRO A 531 25.26 -10.04 4.54
N MET A 532 24.30 -10.75 3.95
CA MET A 532 22.97 -10.24 3.57
C MET A 532 21.90 -11.26 3.97
N ALA A 533 21.07 -10.92 4.95
CA ALA A 533 19.94 -11.75 5.39
C ALA A 533 18.69 -11.41 4.57
N THR A 534 18.16 -12.36 3.81
CA THR A 534 16.99 -12.11 2.93
C THR A 534 16.26 -13.38 2.52
N THR A 535 14.97 -13.26 2.25
CA THR A 535 14.14 -14.26 1.57
C THR A 535 13.86 -13.91 0.10
N GLU A 536 14.35 -12.76 -0.40
CA GLU A 536 14.16 -12.35 -1.79
C GLU A 536 15.12 -13.08 -2.75
N GLY A 537 14.56 -13.99 -3.56
CA GLY A 537 15.30 -14.64 -4.64
C GLY A 537 15.86 -13.63 -5.65
N CYS A 538 17.10 -13.87 -6.09
CA CYS A 538 17.99 -12.99 -6.88
C CYS A 538 18.81 -11.93 -6.11
N LEU A 539 18.40 -11.46 -4.93
CA LEU A 539 19.01 -10.25 -4.31
C LEU A 539 20.52 -10.39 -4.09
N VAL A 540 20.93 -11.45 -3.38
CA VAL A 540 22.34 -11.79 -3.10
C VAL A 540 23.13 -12.01 -4.41
N ALA A 541 22.55 -12.71 -5.38
CA ALA A 541 23.21 -13.01 -6.66
C ALA A 541 23.42 -11.74 -7.53
N SER A 542 22.43 -10.83 -7.54
CA SER A 542 22.53 -9.54 -8.23
C SER A 542 23.59 -8.66 -7.57
N THR A 543 23.56 -8.54 -6.25
CA THR A 543 24.53 -7.71 -5.51
C THR A 543 25.96 -8.26 -5.64
N LYS A 544 26.15 -9.58 -5.66
CA LYS A 544 27.45 -10.23 -5.95
C LYS A 544 27.95 -9.94 -7.37
N ARG A 545 27.06 -9.92 -8.37
CA ARG A 545 27.39 -9.49 -9.75
C ARG A 545 27.80 -8.02 -9.79
N GLY A 546 27.13 -7.18 -9.00
CA GLY A 546 27.51 -5.79 -8.76
C GLY A 546 28.91 -5.62 -8.19
N CYS A 547 29.21 -6.33 -7.10
CA CYS A 547 30.54 -6.35 -6.47
C CYS A 547 31.62 -6.69 -7.52
N ARG A 548 31.39 -7.73 -8.33
CA ARG A 548 32.30 -8.10 -9.43
C ARG A 548 32.52 -6.99 -10.47
N ALA A 549 31.54 -6.12 -10.70
CA ALA A 549 31.67 -5.03 -11.65
C ALA A 549 32.48 -3.85 -11.09
N VAL A 550 32.23 -3.46 -9.83
CA VAL A 550 32.92 -2.33 -9.20
C VAL A 550 34.33 -2.67 -8.70
N SER A 551 34.58 -3.91 -8.26
CA SER A 551 35.88 -4.35 -7.72
C SER A 551 37.04 -4.39 -8.73
N VAL A 552 36.82 -4.03 -10.00
CA VAL A 552 37.91 -3.93 -11.00
C VAL A 552 38.80 -2.70 -10.74
N ASN A 553 38.19 -1.57 -10.40
CA ASN A 553 38.89 -0.34 -9.99
C ASN A 553 38.67 -0.01 -8.50
N GLY A 554 37.80 -0.76 -7.82
CA GLY A 554 37.40 -0.52 -6.43
C GLY A 554 36.33 0.57 -6.30
N VAL A 555 35.74 0.62 -5.10
CA VAL A 555 34.84 1.69 -4.66
C VAL A 555 35.61 2.61 -3.71
N ARG A 556 35.52 3.92 -3.93
CA ARG A 556 36.03 4.94 -3.00
C ARG A 556 34.86 5.48 -2.19
N SER A 557 35.06 5.77 -0.91
CA SER A 557 33.98 6.25 -0.05
C SER A 557 34.39 7.28 0.98
N ARG A 558 33.49 8.17 1.36
CA ARG A 558 33.70 9.20 2.38
C ARG A 558 32.46 9.33 3.26
N VAL A 559 32.67 9.41 4.57
CA VAL A 559 31.65 9.88 5.52
C VAL A 559 31.75 11.40 5.55
N VAL A 560 30.69 12.10 5.14
CA VAL A 560 30.66 13.57 5.05
C VAL A 560 30.03 14.23 6.29
N ALA A 561 29.23 13.47 7.06
CA ALA A 561 28.74 13.87 8.38
C ALA A 561 28.45 12.62 9.24
N ASP A 562 28.58 12.76 10.56
CA ASP A 562 28.24 11.74 11.56
C ASP A 562 27.60 12.42 12.77
N GLY A 563 26.28 12.31 12.88
CA GLY A 563 25.46 12.96 13.91
C GLY A 563 24.04 12.40 13.93
N MET A 564 23.72 11.61 14.95
CA MET A 564 22.34 11.16 15.20
C MET A 564 21.52 12.33 15.79
N SER A 565 20.19 12.29 15.69
CA SER A 565 19.32 13.39 16.13
C SER A 565 18.17 12.97 17.03
N ARG A 566 17.81 13.89 17.94
CA ARG A 566 16.58 13.86 18.75
C ARG A 566 15.95 15.25 18.72
N ALA A 567 14.64 15.32 18.51
CA ALA A 567 13.91 16.58 18.38
C ALA A 567 12.63 16.58 19.23
N PRO A 568 12.69 17.08 20.47
CA PRO A 568 11.51 17.41 21.25
C PRO A 568 10.64 18.47 20.57
N VAL A 569 9.38 18.49 21.01
CA VAL A 569 8.51 19.64 20.89
C VAL A 569 8.19 20.14 22.29
N VAL A 570 8.42 21.43 22.50
CA VAL A 570 8.09 22.15 23.74
C VAL A 570 7.13 23.29 23.43
N ARG A 571 6.31 23.69 24.40
CA ARG A 571 5.26 24.70 24.23
C ARG A 571 5.46 25.87 25.17
N PHE A 572 5.08 27.04 24.70
CA PHE A 572 5.07 28.29 25.49
C PHE A 572 3.67 28.91 25.53
N THR A 573 3.51 29.93 26.36
CA THR A 573 2.26 30.71 26.47
C THR A 573 1.89 31.44 25.17
N SER A 574 2.89 31.83 24.35
CA SER A 574 2.70 32.57 23.10
C SER A 574 3.81 32.29 22.08
N SER A 575 3.55 32.62 20.81
CA SER A 575 4.56 32.57 19.74
C SER A 575 5.72 33.55 19.97
N SER A 576 5.47 34.71 20.57
CA SER A 576 6.53 35.66 20.99
C SER A 576 7.48 35.00 21.99
N ARG A 577 6.94 34.32 23.00
CA ARG A 577 7.73 33.63 24.02
C ARG A 577 8.51 32.42 23.46
N ALA A 578 7.91 31.68 22.53
CA ALA A 578 8.64 30.65 21.78
C ALA A 578 9.77 31.24 20.91
N SER A 579 9.60 32.47 20.41
CA SER A 579 10.62 33.20 19.64
C SER A 579 11.77 33.70 20.52
N GLU A 580 11.49 34.14 21.76
CA GLU A 580 12.51 34.44 22.76
C GLU A 580 13.38 33.21 23.07
N ALA A 581 12.75 32.05 23.28
CA ALA A 581 13.46 30.78 23.51
C ALA A 581 14.27 30.33 22.27
N MET A 582 13.77 30.56 21.05
CA MET A 582 14.52 30.32 19.83
C MET A 582 15.76 31.21 19.72
N ALA A 583 15.62 32.51 20.01
CA ALA A 583 16.74 33.45 20.00
C ALA A 583 17.77 33.11 21.08
N TRP A 584 17.32 32.72 22.27
CA TRP A 584 18.18 32.24 23.36
C TRP A 584 19.00 31.01 22.95
N LEU A 585 18.38 30.03 22.26
CA LEU A 585 19.06 28.83 21.72
C LEU A 585 20.06 29.13 20.60
N GLN A 586 19.94 30.28 19.93
CA GLN A 586 20.81 30.69 18.83
C GLN A 586 22.02 31.52 19.29
N ASP A 587 21.99 32.04 20.53
CA ASP A 587 23.15 32.66 21.15
C ASP A 587 24.25 31.63 21.46
N ALA A 588 25.50 32.00 21.17
CA ALA A 588 26.63 31.08 21.26
C ALA A 588 27.00 30.71 22.71
N ALA A 589 26.83 31.62 23.67
CA ALA A 589 27.13 31.35 25.08
C ALA A 589 26.06 30.45 25.72
N ASN A 590 24.79 30.66 25.37
CA ASN A 590 23.68 29.81 25.80
C ASN A 590 23.76 28.41 25.16
N PHE A 591 24.10 28.32 23.86
CA PHE A 591 24.37 27.04 23.21
C PHE A 591 25.52 26.28 23.90
N ALA A 592 26.60 26.95 24.30
CA ALA A 592 27.71 26.32 25.02
C ALA A 592 27.26 25.74 26.38
N GLN A 593 26.52 26.50 27.19
CA GLN A 593 25.97 26.01 28.47
C GLN A 593 25.04 24.80 28.27
N LEU A 594 24.18 24.85 27.25
CA LEU A 594 23.25 23.77 26.93
C LEU A 594 23.97 22.52 26.41
N LYS A 595 25.06 22.72 25.64
CA LYS A 595 25.98 21.68 25.20
C LYS A 595 26.67 20.99 26.37
N ASP A 596 27.18 21.72 27.35
CA ASP A 596 27.83 21.14 28.52
C ASP A 596 26.83 20.27 29.33
N SER A 597 25.60 20.76 29.48
CA SER A 597 24.51 19.97 30.10
C SER A 597 24.20 18.69 29.31
N PHE A 598 24.05 18.77 27.98
CA PHE A 598 23.83 17.61 27.12
C PHE A 598 25.00 16.60 27.19
N ASP A 599 26.23 17.07 27.04
CA ASP A 599 27.45 16.26 26.97
C ASP A 599 27.77 15.60 28.32
N SER A 600 27.34 16.19 29.45
CA SER A 600 27.45 15.56 30.79
C SER A 600 26.72 14.22 30.91
N SER A 601 25.72 13.96 30.06
CA SER A 601 24.90 12.75 30.13
C SER A 601 25.64 11.46 29.69
N SER A 602 26.75 11.59 28.94
CA SER A 602 27.46 10.46 28.33
C SER A 602 28.91 10.81 27.94
N ARG A 603 29.80 9.82 28.02
CA ARG A 603 31.20 9.95 27.55
C ARG A 603 31.32 10.08 26.02
N PHE A 604 30.31 9.66 25.26
CA PHE A 604 30.34 9.62 23.79
C PHE A 604 29.37 10.59 23.11
N ALA A 605 28.37 11.09 23.83
CA ALA A 605 27.44 12.09 23.29
C ALA A 605 28.16 13.43 23.21
N ARG A 606 28.38 13.96 22.01
CA ARG A 606 28.92 15.32 21.83
C ARG A 606 27.99 16.10 20.92
N LEU A 607 27.27 17.06 21.50
CA LEU A 607 26.37 17.95 20.80
C LEU A 607 27.17 18.77 19.78
N GLN A 608 26.81 18.65 18.51
CA GLN A 608 27.42 19.36 17.40
C GLN A 608 26.64 20.63 17.06
N ARG A 609 25.30 20.52 17.01
CA ARG A 609 24.40 21.63 16.66
C ARG A 609 23.00 21.40 17.21
N ILE A 610 22.25 22.50 17.31
CA ILE A 610 20.80 22.50 17.48
C ILE A 610 20.18 23.18 16.25
N THR A 611 19.04 22.68 15.79
CA THR A 611 18.27 23.31 14.71
C THR A 611 16.82 23.49 15.16
N VAL A 612 16.37 24.74 15.21
CA VAL A 612 15.10 25.13 15.82
C VAL A 612 14.08 25.54 14.75
N ARG A 613 12.80 25.20 14.96
CA ARG A 613 11.66 25.65 14.16
C ARG A 613 10.46 25.96 15.08
N ILE A 614 9.69 26.99 14.75
CA ILE A 614 8.48 27.40 15.48
C ILE A 614 7.24 27.05 14.65
N ALA A 615 6.18 26.61 15.32
CA ALA A 615 4.82 26.55 14.76
C ALA A 615 3.82 27.08 15.80
N GLY A 616 3.32 28.31 15.61
CA GLY A 616 2.51 28.98 16.64
C GLY A 616 3.31 29.19 17.92
N HIS A 617 2.83 28.64 19.04
CA HIS A 617 3.52 28.65 20.33
C HIS A 617 4.37 27.38 20.62
N ASP A 618 4.47 26.46 19.66
CA ASP A 618 5.27 25.24 19.77
C ASP A 618 6.66 25.45 19.14
N LEU A 619 7.68 24.92 19.82
CA LEU A 619 9.08 25.00 19.46
C LEU A 619 9.66 23.60 19.28
N TYR A 620 10.12 23.30 18.08
CA TYR A 620 10.76 22.03 17.72
C TYR A 620 12.27 22.20 17.74
N VAL A 621 12.95 21.50 18.64
CA VAL A 621 14.39 21.71 18.94
C VAL A 621 15.18 20.45 18.55
N ARG A 622 15.73 20.41 17.34
CA ARG A 622 16.49 19.25 16.82
C ARG A 622 17.94 19.28 17.29
N PHE A 623 18.24 18.53 18.35
CA PHE A 623 19.61 18.26 18.81
C PHE A 623 20.28 17.26 17.86
N VAL A 624 21.54 17.53 17.49
CA VAL A 624 22.36 16.64 16.64
C VAL A 624 23.72 16.42 17.31
N ALA A 625 24.11 15.16 17.51
CA ALA A 625 25.29 14.79 18.28
C ALA A 625 25.97 13.51 17.77
N THR A 626 27.29 13.41 17.96
CA THR A 626 28.02 12.14 17.79
C THR A 626 27.64 11.16 18.90
N THR A 627 27.76 9.85 18.62
CA THR A 627 27.32 8.78 19.54
C THR A 627 28.36 7.68 19.75
N GLY A 628 29.59 7.90 19.29
CA GLY A 628 30.61 6.85 19.18
C GLY A 628 30.15 5.76 18.21
N ASP A 629 30.43 4.50 18.55
CA ASP A 629 30.06 3.33 17.73
C ASP A 629 28.61 2.86 17.94
N ALA A 630 27.88 3.43 18.90
CA ALA A 630 26.45 3.15 19.05
C ALA A 630 25.64 3.95 18.01
N MET A 631 24.54 3.35 17.51
CA MET A 631 23.53 4.10 16.73
C MET A 631 22.94 5.26 17.54
N GLY A 632 22.82 5.07 18.87
CA GLY A 632 22.85 6.17 19.84
C GLY A 632 21.52 6.84 20.19
N MET A 633 20.39 6.32 19.72
CA MET A 633 19.06 6.88 19.98
C MET A 633 18.68 7.02 21.47
N ASN A 634 19.05 6.05 22.32
CA ASN A 634 18.82 6.14 23.77
C ASN A 634 19.76 7.18 24.43
N MET A 635 21.00 7.27 23.93
CA MET A 635 22.01 8.21 24.40
C MET A 635 21.56 9.66 24.15
N LEU A 636 20.98 9.94 22.99
CA LEU A 636 20.47 11.26 22.62
C LEU A 636 19.14 11.59 23.30
N SER A 637 18.26 10.62 23.53
CA SER A 637 17.09 10.86 24.39
C SER A 637 17.51 11.36 25.78
N LYS A 638 18.51 10.71 26.40
CA LYS A 638 19.05 11.09 27.72
C LYS A 638 19.73 12.47 27.69
N GLY A 639 20.58 12.73 26.69
CA GLY A 639 21.25 14.04 26.55
C GLY A 639 20.26 15.17 26.33
N THR A 640 19.25 14.95 25.49
CA THR A 640 18.18 15.92 25.25
C THR A 640 17.32 16.15 26.50
N GLU A 641 16.95 15.12 27.25
CA GLU A 641 16.21 15.27 28.50
C GLU A 641 17.00 16.14 29.51
N GLN A 642 18.32 15.91 29.62
CA GLN A 642 19.20 16.70 30.48
C GLN A 642 19.32 18.16 30.00
N ALA A 643 19.44 18.39 28.69
CA ALA A 643 19.44 19.72 28.10
C ALA A 643 18.12 20.48 28.37
N LEU A 644 16.97 19.82 28.20
CA LEU A 644 15.66 20.41 28.47
C LEU A 644 15.48 20.76 29.96
N LYS A 645 16.03 19.98 30.89
CA LYS A 645 16.06 20.33 32.32
C LYS A 645 16.83 21.63 32.57
N SER A 646 17.93 21.87 31.86
CA SER A 646 18.62 23.17 31.91
C SER A 646 17.81 24.31 31.28
N MET A 647 17.09 24.05 30.18
CA MET A 647 16.21 25.06 29.58
C MET A 647 15.05 25.46 30.52
N LEU A 648 14.48 24.51 31.27
CA LEU A 648 13.40 24.78 32.25
C LEU A 648 13.83 25.77 33.37
N VAL A 649 15.12 25.88 33.68
CA VAL A 649 15.62 26.86 34.67
C VAL A 649 15.55 28.29 34.12
N VAL A 650 15.75 28.46 32.81
CA VAL A 650 15.70 29.77 32.11
C VAL A 650 14.27 30.10 31.66
N PHE A 651 13.50 29.08 31.31
CA PHE A 651 12.11 29.16 30.87
C PHE A 651 11.20 28.28 31.75
N PRO A 652 10.86 28.71 32.99
CA PRO A 652 9.96 27.95 33.87
C PRO A 652 8.53 27.80 33.32
N ASP A 653 8.17 28.63 32.33
CA ASP A 653 6.90 28.62 31.59
C ASP A 653 6.89 27.69 30.36
N MET A 654 7.99 26.97 30.11
CA MET A 654 8.10 25.99 29.02
C MET A 654 7.49 24.64 29.42
N ASP A 655 6.54 24.13 28.63
CA ASP A 655 5.98 22.79 28.78
C ASP A 655 6.66 21.80 27.83
N ILE A 656 7.09 20.63 28.33
CA ILE A 656 7.73 19.59 27.53
C ILE A 656 6.68 18.56 27.08
N LEU A 657 5.97 18.89 25.99
CA LEU A 657 4.94 18.02 25.41
C LEU A 657 5.46 16.64 25.02
N SER A 658 6.67 16.56 24.45
CA SER A 658 7.30 15.28 24.07
C SER A 658 8.79 15.42 23.79
N LEU A 659 9.58 14.44 24.23
CA LEU A 659 10.99 14.27 23.83
C LEU A 659 11.16 13.99 22.33
N SER A 660 10.10 13.61 21.61
CA SER A 660 10.13 13.27 20.19
C SER A 660 8.93 13.85 19.44
N GLY A 661 8.97 15.16 19.17
CA GLY A 661 8.01 15.90 18.34
C GLY A 661 8.10 15.61 16.84
N ASN A 662 8.45 14.38 16.45
CA ASN A 662 8.65 13.90 15.07
C ASN A 662 9.65 14.67 14.17
N PHE A 663 10.22 15.79 14.58
CA PHE A 663 11.23 16.57 13.82
C PHE A 663 12.65 15.96 13.87
N CYS A 664 12.81 14.72 14.34
CA CYS A 664 14.11 14.04 14.40
C CYS A 664 14.68 13.79 12.99
N SER A 665 14.02 13.11 12.04
CA SER A 665 12.77 12.34 12.15
C SER A 665 13.07 10.84 12.19
N ASP A 666 12.55 10.12 13.18
CA ASP A 666 12.88 8.70 13.39
C ASP A 666 11.88 7.76 12.74
N LYS A 667 12.34 6.79 11.94
CA LYS A 667 11.52 5.73 11.30
C LYS A 667 10.34 6.23 10.45
N LYS A 668 10.39 7.49 10.00
CA LYS A 668 9.40 8.11 9.09
C LYS A 668 10.14 8.81 7.95
N ALA A 669 9.59 8.72 6.74
CA ALA A 669 10.09 9.48 5.60
C ALA A 669 9.91 10.98 5.86
N ALA A 670 10.98 11.76 5.79
CA ALA A 670 10.96 13.19 6.10
C ALA A 670 12.07 13.94 5.37
N ALA A 671 11.71 15.06 4.72
CA ALA A 671 12.66 15.91 3.99
C ALA A 671 13.80 16.45 4.87
N VAL A 672 13.57 16.64 6.18
CA VAL A 672 14.62 17.08 7.10
C VAL A 672 15.80 16.09 7.15
N ASN A 673 15.56 14.78 7.09
CA ASN A 673 16.65 13.80 7.08
C ASN A 673 17.40 13.78 5.74
N TRP A 674 16.70 14.04 4.64
CA TRP A 674 17.29 14.14 3.30
C TRP A 674 18.21 15.35 3.16
N ILE A 675 17.76 16.52 3.65
CA ILE A 675 18.44 17.81 3.49
C ILE A 675 19.53 18.00 4.56
N GLU A 676 19.23 17.71 5.82
CA GLU A 676 20.11 18.01 6.97
C GLU A 676 20.98 16.81 7.39
N GLY A 677 20.76 15.64 6.80
CA GLY A 677 21.32 14.37 7.25
C GLY A 677 20.74 13.88 8.60
N ARG A 678 21.01 12.60 8.91
CA ARG A 678 20.73 11.98 10.22
C ARG A 678 21.50 10.67 10.40
N GLY A 679 22.26 10.52 11.48
CA GLY A 679 23.19 9.41 11.60
C GLY A 679 24.42 9.69 10.73
N LYS A 680 24.76 8.78 9.81
CA LYS A 680 25.95 8.88 8.96
C LYS A 680 25.56 9.24 7.53
N SER A 681 26.08 10.38 7.05
CA SER A 681 25.98 10.79 5.66
C SER A 681 27.19 10.26 4.90
N VAL A 682 26.96 9.45 3.87
CA VAL A 682 28.02 8.74 3.13
C VAL A 682 27.89 9.00 1.64
N VAL A 683 29.02 9.23 0.97
CA VAL A 683 29.14 9.25 -0.48
C VAL A 683 30.09 8.13 -0.91
N THR A 684 29.74 7.43 -1.99
CA THR A 684 30.57 6.42 -2.64
C THR A 684 30.64 6.67 -4.14
N GLU A 685 31.79 6.37 -4.75
CA GLU A 685 32.03 6.50 -6.19
C GLU A 685 32.85 5.33 -6.75
N ALA A 686 32.64 5.01 -8.02
CA ALA A 686 33.46 4.06 -8.78
C ALA A 686 33.47 4.39 -10.28
N ILE A 687 34.56 4.01 -10.96
CA ILE A 687 34.65 4.02 -12.43
C ILE A 687 34.65 2.56 -12.91
N VAL A 688 33.66 2.17 -13.71
CA VAL A 688 33.49 0.81 -14.21
C VAL A 688 33.82 0.77 -15.71
N PRO A 689 34.86 0.03 -16.13
CA PRO A 689 35.29 0.03 -17.53
C PRO A 689 34.24 -0.47 -18.51
N GLU A 690 34.20 0.09 -19.73
CA GLU A 690 33.28 -0.27 -20.83
C GLU A 690 33.19 -1.80 -21.00
N ALA A 691 34.36 -2.46 -21.06
CA ALA A 691 34.46 -3.90 -21.23
C ALA A 691 33.83 -4.70 -20.07
N VAL A 692 33.80 -4.16 -18.85
CA VAL A 692 33.14 -4.76 -17.69
C VAL A 692 31.63 -4.56 -17.78
N VAL A 693 31.17 -3.37 -18.21
CA VAL A 693 29.76 -3.10 -18.45
C VAL A 693 29.19 -4.05 -19.51
N THR A 694 29.89 -4.25 -20.63
CA THR A 694 29.46 -5.21 -21.66
C THR A 694 29.57 -6.67 -21.18
N LYS A 695 30.72 -7.09 -20.63
CA LYS A 695 30.98 -8.51 -20.33
C LYS A 695 30.28 -9.02 -19.06
N VAL A 696 30.21 -8.23 -18.00
CA VAL A 696 29.62 -8.61 -16.70
C VAL A 696 28.18 -8.10 -16.59
N LEU A 697 27.96 -6.82 -16.89
CA LEU A 697 26.67 -6.15 -16.73
C LEU A 697 25.72 -6.35 -17.93
N LYS A 698 26.22 -6.88 -19.06
CA LYS A 698 25.43 -7.28 -20.24
C LYS A 698 24.59 -6.13 -20.82
N THR A 699 25.13 -4.92 -20.79
CA THR A 699 24.49 -3.70 -21.29
C THR A 699 25.57 -2.72 -21.81
N SER A 700 25.19 -1.47 -22.12
CA SER A 700 26.11 -0.38 -22.49
C SER A 700 26.07 0.75 -21.45
N VAL A 701 27.12 1.58 -21.42
CA VAL A 701 27.20 2.77 -20.57
C VAL A 701 26.05 3.73 -20.90
N ASP A 702 25.80 3.98 -22.19
CA ASP A 702 24.72 4.83 -22.70
C ASP A 702 23.33 4.40 -22.19
N ALA A 703 23.04 3.10 -22.20
CA ALA A 703 21.77 2.57 -21.72
C ALA A 703 21.63 2.75 -20.20
N LEU A 704 22.71 2.59 -19.44
CA LEU A 704 22.72 2.81 -17.99
C LEU A 704 22.52 4.27 -17.61
N VAL A 705 23.25 5.19 -18.24
CA VAL A 705 23.13 6.64 -18.01
C VAL A 705 21.71 7.11 -18.37
N SER A 706 21.21 6.74 -19.55
CA SER A 706 19.87 7.10 -20.01
C SER A 706 18.76 6.55 -19.09
N LEU A 707 18.89 5.29 -18.65
CA LEU A 707 17.95 4.69 -17.71
C LEU A 707 18.04 5.34 -16.32
N ASN A 708 19.23 5.69 -15.82
CA ASN A 708 19.37 6.36 -14.52
C ASN A 708 18.67 7.72 -14.51
N VAL A 709 18.87 8.52 -15.56
CA VAL A 709 18.15 9.80 -15.71
C VAL A 709 16.64 9.56 -15.80
N SER A 710 16.18 8.68 -16.67
CA SER A 710 14.74 8.46 -16.91
C SER A 710 14.01 7.83 -15.72
N LYS A 711 14.64 6.88 -15.01
CA LYS A 711 14.05 6.16 -13.88
C LYS A 711 14.35 6.85 -12.54
N ASN A 712 15.62 6.91 -12.14
CA ASN A 712 16.01 7.26 -10.77
C ASN A 712 15.91 8.76 -10.51
N LEU A 713 15.99 9.61 -11.55
CA LEU A 713 15.77 11.05 -11.43
C LEU A 713 14.35 11.43 -11.87
N VAL A 714 14.03 11.34 -13.16
CA VAL A 714 12.75 11.82 -13.72
C VAL A 714 11.55 11.01 -13.21
N GLY A 715 11.65 9.68 -13.20
CA GLY A 715 10.60 8.81 -12.65
C GLY A 715 10.32 9.07 -11.17
N SER A 716 11.36 9.16 -10.34
CA SER A 716 11.22 9.50 -8.92
C SER A 716 10.68 10.92 -8.68
N ALA A 717 11.03 11.89 -9.54
CA ALA A 717 10.48 13.24 -9.48
C ALA A 717 8.98 13.28 -9.83
N ILE A 718 8.56 12.58 -10.89
CA ILE A 718 7.14 12.44 -11.28
C ILE A 718 6.34 11.74 -10.16
N ALA A 719 6.96 10.79 -9.45
CA ALA A 719 6.35 10.11 -8.31
C ALA A 719 6.31 10.94 -7.01
N GLY A 720 6.83 12.18 -7.00
CA GLY A 720 6.89 13.02 -5.81
C GLY A 720 7.83 12.47 -4.71
N SER A 721 8.83 11.68 -5.08
CA SER A 721 9.72 11.03 -4.12
C SER A 721 10.68 12.01 -3.45
N ILE A 722 10.89 11.85 -2.14
CA ILE A 722 11.89 12.59 -1.37
C ILE A 722 12.91 11.59 -0.85
N GLY A 723 14.14 11.67 -1.36
CA GLY A 723 15.25 10.77 -1.03
C GLY A 723 15.24 9.40 -1.72
N GLY A 724 14.17 9.06 -2.46
CA GLY A 724 14.06 7.82 -3.25
C GLY A 724 14.59 7.92 -4.68
N PHE A 725 15.75 8.54 -4.89
CA PHE A 725 16.37 8.75 -6.21
C PHE A 725 17.31 7.59 -6.59
N ASN A 726 16.83 6.36 -6.43
CA ASN A 726 17.61 5.11 -6.56
C ASN A 726 16.74 3.95 -7.09
N ALA A 727 17.34 2.78 -7.31
CA ALA A 727 16.66 1.60 -7.82
C ALA A 727 16.10 0.68 -6.72
N HIS A 728 16.92 0.29 -5.74
CA HIS A 728 16.55 -0.63 -4.66
C HIS A 728 17.48 -0.54 -3.43
N ALA A 729 17.96 0.65 -3.07
CA ALA A 729 18.84 0.83 -1.91
C ALA A 729 18.27 0.18 -0.62
N ALA A 730 16.94 0.25 -0.45
CA ALA A 730 16.20 -0.38 0.64
C ALA A 730 16.38 -1.91 0.76
N ASN A 731 16.49 -2.65 -0.35
CA ASN A 731 16.67 -4.11 -0.30
C ASN A 731 18.05 -4.45 0.28
N ILE A 732 19.07 -3.70 -0.15
CA ILE A 732 20.45 -3.87 0.33
C ILE A 732 20.56 -3.48 1.80
N VAL A 733 20.11 -2.27 2.16
CA VAL A 733 20.11 -1.75 3.54
C VAL A 733 19.41 -2.73 4.47
N THR A 734 18.18 -3.15 4.16
CA THR A 734 17.41 -4.10 4.99
C THR A 734 18.16 -5.41 5.18
N SER A 735 18.74 -5.97 4.12
CA SER A 735 19.42 -7.28 4.21
C SER A 735 20.69 -7.24 5.05
N ILE A 736 21.47 -6.14 4.99
CA ILE A 736 22.63 -5.94 5.86
C ILE A 736 22.18 -5.64 7.29
N PHE A 737 21.13 -4.83 7.46
CA PHE A 737 20.60 -4.46 8.78
C PHE A 737 20.16 -5.68 9.59
N ILE A 738 19.38 -6.59 8.99
CA ILE A 738 18.94 -7.84 9.64
C ILE A 738 20.14 -8.74 9.96
N ALA A 739 21.11 -8.88 9.03
CA ALA A 739 22.30 -9.69 9.24
C ALA A 739 23.19 -9.15 10.37
N THR A 740 23.31 -7.83 10.50
CA THR A 740 24.25 -7.15 11.42
C THR A 740 23.61 -6.57 12.67
N GLY A 741 22.35 -6.93 12.98
CA GLY A 741 21.69 -6.57 14.24
C GLY A 741 21.30 -5.09 14.38
N GLN A 742 21.14 -4.39 13.26
CA GLN A 742 20.63 -3.03 13.21
C GLN A 742 19.10 -3.03 13.37
N ASP A 743 18.48 -1.85 13.53
CA ASP A 743 17.03 -1.70 13.62
C ASP A 743 16.39 -1.68 12.20
N PRO A 744 15.65 -2.71 11.77
CA PRO A 744 15.15 -2.77 10.39
C PRO A 744 14.10 -1.68 10.08
N ALA A 745 13.43 -1.10 11.09
CA ALA A 745 12.50 -0.01 10.87
C ALA A 745 13.20 1.31 10.49
N GLN A 746 14.49 1.45 10.83
CA GLN A 746 15.31 2.58 10.38
C GLN A 746 15.66 2.51 8.87
N ASN A 747 15.35 1.41 8.18
CA ASN A 747 15.43 1.34 6.71
C ASN A 747 14.61 2.45 6.02
N VAL A 748 13.49 2.89 6.61
CA VAL A 748 12.65 3.99 6.10
C VAL A 748 13.44 5.29 5.87
N VAL A 749 14.49 5.53 6.66
CA VAL A 749 15.35 6.71 6.58
C VAL A 749 16.71 6.34 5.99
N SER A 750 17.28 5.21 6.39
CA SER A 750 18.60 4.73 5.98
C SER A 750 18.69 4.31 4.51
N SER A 751 17.57 4.05 3.84
CA SER A 751 17.52 3.76 2.39
C SER A 751 17.45 5.01 1.51
N SER A 752 17.41 6.21 2.10
CA SER A 752 17.48 7.47 1.35
C SER A 752 18.79 7.51 0.56
N CYS A 753 18.70 7.51 -0.76
CA CYS A 753 19.85 7.38 -1.66
C CYS A 753 19.59 8.10 -2.98
N LEU A 754 20.57 8.89 -3.43
CA LEU A 754 20.68 9.39 -4.80
C LEU A 754 21.75 8.59 -5.54
N THR A 755 21.34 7.95 -6.64
CA THR A 755 22.23 7.25 -7.55
C THR A 755 22.43 8.10 -8.81
N LEU A 756 23.68 8.48 -9.09
CA LEU A 756 24.08 9.17 -10.32
C LEU A 756 24.94 8.26 -11.18
N MET A 757 24.80 8.40 -12.50
CA MET A 757 25.54 7.64 -13.51
C MET A 757 25.87 8.57 -14.67
N GLU A 758 27.15 8.64 -15.04
CA GLU A 758 27.65 9.54 -16.08
C GLU A 758 28.67 8.83 -16.98
N LYS A 759 28.91 9.36 -18.18
CA LYS A 759 29.96 8.86 -19.07
C LYS A 759 31.30 9.44 -18.65
N ASN A 760 32.29 8.59 -18.37
CA ASN A 760 33.68 8.98 -18.19
C ASN A 760 34.49 8.48 -19.39
N GLY A 761 34.48 9.27 -20.47
CA GLY A 761 34.97 8.81 -21.77
C GLY A 761 34.11 7.67 -22.32
N ARG A 762 34.66 6.45 -22.37
CA ARG A 762 33.92 5.21 -22.70
C ARG A 762 33.45 4.43 -21.48
N ASP A 763 33.97 4.76 -20.30
CA ASP A 763 33.68 4.05 -19.06
C ASP A 763 32.48 4.67 -18.34
N LEU A 764 31.91 3.94 -17.38
CA LEU A 764 30.81 4.42 -16.55
C LEU A 764 31.36 5.00 -15.24
N TYR A 765 31.10 6.29 -14.98
CA TYR A 765 31.15 6.81 -13.61
C TYR A 765 29.81 6.52 -12.92
N ILE A 766 29.87 6.05 -11.68
CA ILE A 766 28.70 5.83 -10.82
C ILE A 766 28.99 6.33 -9.41
N SER A 767 27.99 6.98 -8.79
CA SER A 767 28.06 7.36 -7.38
C SER A 767 26.73 7.16 -6.66
N CYS A 768 26.79 6.74 -5.39
CA CYS A 768 25.65 6.68 -4.49
C CYS A 768 25.88 7.60 -3.28
N THR A 769 24.92 8.50 -3.03
CA THR A 769 24.93 9.43 -1.89
C THR A 769 23.77 9.09 -0.96
N MET A 770 24.09 8.74 0.28
CA MET A 770 23.14 8.32 1.32
C MET A 770 23.29 9.24 2.55
N PRO A 771 22.46 10.30 2.69
CA PRO A 771 22.68 11.33 3.70
C PRO A 771 22.28 10.90 5.12
N SER A 772 21.59 9.77 5.30
CA SER A 772 20.93 9.45 6.56
C SER A 772 21.00 7.98 6.99
N ILE A 773 22.17 7.34 6.93
CA ILE A 773 22.37 5.95 7.37
C ILE A 773 22.39 5.88 8.91
N GLU A 774 21.41 5.22 9.49
CA GLU A 774 21.31 4.98 10.93
C GLU A 774 21.88 3.60 11.27
N CYS A 775 23.16 3.55 11.65
CA CYS A 775 23.80 2.29 12.05
C CYS A 775 24.78 2.48 13.20
N GLY A 776 25.08 1.36 13.86
CA GLY A 776 26.04 1.24 14.95
C GLY A 776 26.48 -0.21 15.15
N THR A 777 27.58 -0.40 15.88
CA THR A 777 28.22 -1.70 16.12
C THR A 777 28.20 -2.09 17.60
N ILE A 778 27.41 -1.35 18.40
CA ILE A 778 27.14 -1.60 19.83
C ILE A 778 25.67 -1.32 20.14
N GLY A 779 25.06 -2.19 20.95
CA GLY A 779 23.70 -2.05 21.48
C GLY A 779 22.61 -2.52 20.50
N GLY A 780 21.38 -2.66 21.02
CA GLY A 780 20.29 -3.30 20.26
C GLY A 780 20.67 -4.73 19.85
N GLY A 781 20.22 -5.16 18.67
CA GLY A 781 20.46 -6.52 18.16
C GLY A 781 21.92 -6.87 17.86
N THR A 782 22.85 -5.91 17.89
CA THR A 782 24.29 -6.16 17.63
C THR A 782 24.94 -7.07 18.66
N ILE A 783 24.37 -7.20 19.87
CA ILE A 783 24.88 -8.05 20.97
C ILE A 783 24.56 -9.53 20.79
N LEU A 784 23.64 -9.87 19.87
CA LEU A 784 23.18 -11.24 19.65
C LEU A 784 24.25 -12.02 18.88
N GLY A 785 24.46 -13.28 19.26
CA GLY A 785 25.57 -14.10 18.74
C GLY A 785 25.65 -14.16 17.20
N PRO A 786 24.56 -14.49 16.47
CA PRO A 786 24.59 -14.56 15.00
C PRO A 786 24.93 -13.21 14.33
N GLN A 787 24.41 -12.12 14.86
CA GLN A 787 24.62 -10.75 14.38
C GLN A 787 26.05 -10.26 14.69
N THR A 788 26.59 -10.63 15.86
CA THR A 788 27.98 -10.41 16.27
C THR A 788 28.95 -11.07 15.29
N SER A 789 28.66 -12.31 14.85
CA SER A 789 29.46 -13.01 13.83
C SER A 789 29.45 -12.27 12.49
N CYS A 790 28.30 -11.76 12.05
CA CYS A 790 28.18 -10.98 10.81
C CYS A 790 28.94 -9.64 10.87
N LEU A 791 28.92 -8.94 12.01
CA LEU A 791 29.75 -7.75 12.25
C LEU A 791 31.25 -8.06 12.29
N THR A 792 31.60 -9.25 12.80
CA THR A 792 33.00 -9.73 12.87
C THR A 792 33.53 -10.09 11.49
N MET A 793 32.72 -10.68 10.59
CA MET A 793 33.06 -10.90 9.18
C MET A 793 33.41 -9.60 8.44
N LEU A 794 32.81 -8.47 8.85
CA LEU A 794 33.05 -7.14 8.30
C LEU A 794 34.22 -6.40 8.98
N GLY A 795 34.81 -6.96 10.06
CA GLY A 795 35.89 -6.33 10.82
C GLY A 795 35.46 -5.12 11.67
N VAL A 796 34.17 -4.94 11.94
CA VAL A 796 33.61 -3.74 12.61
C VAL A 796 32.84 -4.05 13.90
N ASN A 797 33.01 -5.24 14.48
CA ASN A 797 32.28 -5.63 15.69
C ASN A 797 32.68 -4.79 16.92
N GLY A 798 31.70 -4.36 17.71
CA GLY A 798 31.91 -3.67 18.99
C GLY A 798 32.44 -2.24 18.88
N PRO A 799 32.92 -1.65 20.01
CA PRO A 799 33.60 -0.35 20.01
C PRO A 799 34.93 -0.41 19.26
N HIS A 800 35.26 0.65 18.52
CA HIS A 800 36.60 0.78 17.95
C HIS A 800 37.63 1.02 19.09
N PRO A 801 38.75 0.29 19.14
CA PRO A 801 39.64 0.27 20.31
C PRO A 801 40.28 1.63 20.66
N THR A 802 40.61 2.45 19.66
CA THR A 802 41.31 3.74 19.86
C THR A 802 40.52 4.97 19.42
N SER A 803 39.48 4.79 18.60
CA SER A 803 38.91 5.87 17.76
C SER A 803 37.38 5.75 17.73
N PRO A 804 36.68 6.16 18.80
CA PRO A 804 35.24 5.94 18.94
C PRO A 804 34.42 6.39 17.73
N GLY A 805 33.60 5.49 17.22
CA GLY A 805 32.74 5.68 16.05
C GLY A 805 33.34 5.19 14.72
N ASP A 806 34.62 4.80 14.66
CA ASP A 806 35.23 4.35 13.40
C ASP A 806 34.70 2.99 12.93
N ASN A 807 34.28 2.09 13.83
CA ASN A 807 33.62 0.84 13.44
C ASN A 807 32.26 1.15 12.81
N ALA A 808 31.45 2.00 13.45
CA ALA A 808 30.15 2.39 12.92
C ALA A 808 30.25 3.22 11.63
N ARG A 809 31.24 4.11 11.50
CA ARG A 809 31.54 4.83 10.24
C ARG A 809 31.96 3.88 9.13
N SER A 810 32.74 2.86 9.46
CA SER A 810 33.13 1.81 8.50
C SER A 810 31.94 0.97 8.06
N LEU A 811 31.04 0.57 8.98
CA LEU A 811 29.79 -0.11 8.62
C LEU A 811 28.93 0.72 7.65
N ALA A 812 28.79 2.03 7.86
CA ALA A 812 28.06 2.91 6.94
C ALA A 812 28.69 3.01 5.53
N ARG A 813 30.03 3.05 5.45
CA ARG A 813 30.76 2.97 4.17
C ARG A 813 30.49 1.65 3.44
N ILE A 814 30.51 0.54 4.17
CA ILE A 814 30.22 -0.82 3.64
C ILE A 814 28.79 -0.90 3.12
N ILE A 815 27.80 -0.38 3.86
CA ILE A 815 26.39 -0.34 3.44
C ILE A 815 26.27 0.46 2.13
N CYS A 816 26.83 1.67 2.06
CA CYS A 816 26.71 2.53 0.88
C CYS A 816 27.39 1.93 -0.36
N ALA A 817 28.57 1.33 -0.20
CA ALA A 817 29.29 0.67 -1.30
C ALA A 817 28.56 -0.60 -1.78
N THR A 818 27.94 -1.35 -0.86
CA THR A 818 27.11 -2.51 -1.22
C THR A 818 25.80 -2.07 -1.90
N VAL A 819 25.23 -0.92 -1.51
CA VAL A 819 24.10 -0.29 -2.21
C VAL A 819 24.48 0.01 -3.65
N MET A 820 25.62 0.66 -3.91
CA MET A 820 26.10 0.92 -5.28
C MET A 820 26.26 -0.38 -6.09
N ALA A 821 26.83 -1.44 -5.50
CA ALA A 821 26.92 -2.74 -6.14
C ALA A 821 25.51 -3.31 -6.47
N GLY A 822 24.55 -3.19 -5.57
CA GLY A 822 23.15 -3.52 -5.83
C GLY A 822 22.59 -2.71 -7.01
N GLU A 823 22.70 -1.37 -6.95
CA GLU A 823 22.17 -0.41 -7.90
C GLU A 823 22.66 -0.71 -9.33
N ILE A 824 23.97 -0.81 -9.53
CA ILE A 824 24.54 -1.02 -10.87
C ILE A 824 24.07 -2.35 -11.48
N SER A 825 23.95 -3.42 -10.69
CA SER A 825 23.50 -4.72 -11.20
C SER A 825 22.00 -4.71 -11.58
N LEU A 826 21.14 -4.10 -10.75
CA LEU A 826 19.71 -4.01 -11.03
C LEU A 826 19.43 -3.09 -12.23
N MET A 827 20.05 -1.92 -12.27
CA MET A 827 19.93 -0.99 -13.40
C MET A 827 20.40 -1.64 -14.71
N SER A 828 21.46 -2.46 -14.66
CA SER A 828 21.92 -3.22 -15.82
C SER A 828 20.95 -4.33 -16.24
N ALA A 829 20.30 -5.00 -15.29
CA ALA A 829 19.28 -6.00 -15.59
C ALA A 829 18.01 -5.37 -16.19
N LEU A 830 17.65 -4.17 -15.76
CA LEU A 830 16.56 -3.37 -16.33
C LEU A 830 16.90 -2.89 -17.75
N ALA A 831 18.07 -2.27 -17.95
CA ALA A 831 18.54 -1.77 -19.24
C ALA A 831 18.67 -2.87 -20.32
N ALA A 832 18.93 -4.11 -19.90
CA ALA A 832 19.00 -5.28 -20.79
C ALA A 832 17.67 -6.07 -20.89
N GLY A 833 16.58 -5.65 -20.24
CA GLY A 833 15.31 -6.38 -20.24
C GLY A 833 15.33 -7.75 -19.52
N HIS A 834 16.36 -8.02 -18.70
CA HIS A 834 16.63 -9.32 -18.08
C HIS A 834 15.92 -9.57 -16.74
N LEU A 835 15.22 -8.57 -16.18
CA LEU A 835 14.62 -8.66 -14.84
C LEU A 835 13.65 -9.86 -14.70
N VAL A 836 12.63 -9.94 -15.55
CA VAL A 836 11.58 -10.98 -15.47
C VAL A 836 12.19 -12.39 -15.60
N ARG A 837 13.11 -12.59 -16.55
CA ARG A 837 13.78 -13.88 -16.77
C ARG A 837 14.63 -14.32 -15.57
N SER A 838 15.22 -13.37 -14.85
CA SER A 838 16.04 -13.64 -13.66
C SER A 838 15.17 -14.02 -12.47
N HIS A 839 14.11 -13.24 -12.18
CA HIS A 839 13.15 -13.56 -11.11
C HIS A 839 12.44 -14.89 -11.35
N LEU A 840 12.03 -15.21 -12.59
CA LEU A 840 11.42 -16.50 -12.90
C LEU A 840 12.36 -17.70 -12.68
N LYS A 841 13.68 -17.52 -12.78
CA LYS A 841 14.67 -18.60 -12.61
C LYS A 841 15.07 -18.84 -11.15
N HIS A 842 15.07 -17.80 -10.30
CA HIS A 842 15.64 -17.87 -8.95
C HIS A 842 14.69 -17.42 -7.83
N ASN A 843 13.51 -16.88 -8.16
CA ASN A 843 12.48 -16.42 -7.22
C ASN A 843 11.14 -17.14 -7.46
N ARG A 844 11.16 -18.26 -8.21
CA ARG A 844 10.09 -19.27 -8.25
C ARG A 844 10.71 -20.65 -8.13
N THR A 845 10.19 -21.45 -7.22
CA THR A 845 10.58 -22.84 -7.00
C THR A 845 10.17 -23.72 -8.17
N SER A 846 11.16 -24.33 -8.84
CA SER A 846 10.94 -25.37 -9.85
C SER A 846 10.27 -26.64 -9.29
N THR A 847 10.23 -26.79 -7.96
CA THR A 847 9.57 -27.89 -7.23
C THR A 847 8.06 -27.99 -7.50
N ASN A 848 7.37 -26.89 -7.80
CA ASN A 848 5.91 -26.91 -8.07
C ASN A 848 5.53 -27.36 -9.49
N LEU A 849 6.51 -27.58 -10.38
CA LEU A 849 6.26 -28.11 -11.72
C LEU A 849 6.37 -29.64 -11.79
N ALA A 850 7.17 -30.26 -10.91
CA ALA A 850 7.37 -31.71 -10.89
C ALA A 850 6.26 -32.45 -10.12
N SER A 851 5.76 -31.88 -9.02
CA SER A 851 4.69 -32.48 -8.20
C SER A 851 3.33 -32.52 -8.91
N ALA A 852 3.04 -31.53 -9.76
CA ALA A 852 1.81 -31.48 -10.55
C ALA A 852 1.76 -32.54 -11.68
N SER A 853 2.90 -33.07 -12.12
CA SER A 853 2.98 -34.13 -13.13
C SER A 853 2.91 -35.56 -12.57
N SER A 854 3.11 -35.76 -11.26
CA SER A 854 3.10 -37.09 -10.63
C SER A 854 1.77 -37.46 -9.97
N SER A 855 0.87 -36.49 -9.73
CA SER A 855 -0.40 -36.72 -9.03
C SER A 855 -1.59 -37.08 -9.94
N SER A 856 -1.40 -37.12 -11.27
CA SER A 856 -2.47 -37.32 -12.26
C SER A 856 -2.56 -38.73 -12.86
N VAL A 857 -1.76 -39.69 -12.38
CA VAL A 857 -1.66 -41.05 -12.97
C VAL A 857 -2.12 -42.16 -12.01
N SER A 858 -2.27 -41.89 -10.71
CA SER A 858 -2.47 -42.94 -9.69
C SER A 858 -3.92 -43.36 -9.41
N ASN A 859 -4.94 -42.61 -9.88
CA ASN A 859 -6.34 -42.77 -9.43
C ASN A 859 -7.31 -43.33 -10.50
N CYS A 860 -6.82 -44.10 -11.48
CA CYS A 860 -7.68 -44.70 -12.52
C CYS A 860 -7.42 -46.20 -12.77
N ILE A 861 -7.22 -47.01 -11.71
CA ILE A 861 -7.40 -48.48 -11.78
C ILE A 861 -8.03 -48.99 -10.46
N SER A 862 -9.34 -48.77 -10.26
CA SER A 862 -10.16 -49.51 -9.28
C SER A 862 -11.67 -49.23 -9.38
N SER A 863 -12.27 -49.41 -10.56
CA SER A 863 -13.70 -49.69 -10.79
C SER A 863 -13.88 -50.18 -12.23
#